data_AF-A0AAV3BRL2-F1
#
_entry.id   AF-A0AAV3BRL2-F1
#
_cell.length_a   1.000
_cell.length_b   1.000
_cell.length_c   1.000
_cell.angle_alpha   90.00
_cell.angle_beta   90.00
_cell.angle_gamma   90.00
#
_symmetry.space_group_name_H-M   'P 1'
#
loop_
_entity.id
_entity.type
_entity.pdbx_description
1 polymer ?
#
loop_
_entity_poly.entity_id
_entity_poly.type
_entity_poly.pdbx_seq_one_letter_code
_entity_poly.pdbx_strand_id
1 'polypeptide(L)'
;MEGKGLKRKKNFKLITAITLIFTFVLTNIKVFAIEITSTDAESYLNYDSPTWGKVLPIGNHRYYVPDSLKTCYCLNTGALNPTGEDYTKEIPVDAGIETIIYWGYPAKDGSEWGLTKDEYRYVTQLAIWAYQKEAGLSRGLVRERLQSGTVPLSKLKPAIDFLVEKAKARELPTFFEVTPSNIEAHQEGDYFVSEPIKIKSDYTFSNAKVSIKSSSNPNLMDVIKIKDMDGDERNKFSANESFRVYIPIDAETGDIKVDVKAIIDLPASLAYATPVQGKQDMGLVDMKTTPREKDNITVSWTGLNGAVQVIKKGDDGKLLTGAKFVLKNANGENVAEATSQDGKAVFNDIKPAEYTIHEVEAPQGYLVTNPVNVTVKPNKVSIAEMTDTQIKGKIQVLKVDEETNTPLQGAEFEITQDGKHIETITTGENGIATSSLLPFGNYLVKEIKAPAKYVLNGEEHPVTISENGKTIEITHTNKIIKGKVAVKKTDSEIADLNLEGAEFTIYDNNKNTVATITTDKDGYAESEPLNYGTYTMQETKAPKGYLLSNKVWDININENDKTYTFDVSNDVIKGKLQIVKVDSENEEKPVEGAGFDVIAVNVNGIKEGTVVDHVVTDKNGFAYTKDLRYGDYKFHETDTPKGYWKSDKEYSFNIAENGKTYVKYVKNSPIQAKVRVIKVDSKDGKPLKGVKFQIRNADTKKLVEFTNFIGIIPMKTTTLETNKNGELVTPQNLAYGNYLLEEVEPLEGYIKVNPIPFKIDENSVLEEIKDLGTIYTQKVSNDRITANMELLKLDKETNKPLENIEFKVTALDGFMKGKTWKLKSDDKGLVSLKGLEYGNYRVDEVKTLWNYVLNKEPIFFSVKENGKTIKLQMTNKKIRGSVELFKFDKDTNRPLEGVKFDLLNGDKKVGTYTTDSATCC
;
A
#
# COMPACT_ATOMS: atom_id res chain seq x y z
N MET A 1 55.29 -26.77 40.99
CA MET A 1 56.26 -27.21 39.96
C MET A 1 57.33 -26.12 39.93
N GLU A 2 58.42 -26.33 40.67
CA GLU A 2 59.78 -26.64 40.12
C GLU A 2 60.35 -25.45 39.34
N GLY A 3 61.54 -24.90 39.57
CA GLY A 3 62.66 -25.16 40.48
C GLY A 3 63.66 -24.00 40.33
N LYS A 4 64.18 -23.47 41.45
CA LYS A 4 65.59 -23.55 41.92
C LYS A 4 66.65 -22.72 41.17
N GLY A 5 67.42 -21.93 41.95
CA GLY A 5 68.80 -21.56 41.61
C GLY A 5 69.34 -20.27 42.26
N LEU A 6 69.43 -20.15 43.59
CA LEU A 6 70.70 -20.15 44.37
C LEU A 6 71.75 -19.05 44.05
N LYS A 7 72.00 -18.10 44.99
CA LYS A 7 73.10 -18.17 46.00
C LYS A 7 73.19 -16.95 46.91
N ARG A 8 73.52 -17.24 48.18
CA ARG A 8 73.81 -16.37 49.33
C ARG A 8 75.03 -15.45 49.15
N LYS A 9 75.07 -14.34 49.90
CA LYS A 9 76.16 -14.07 50.87
C LYS A 9 75.73 -13.10 51.98
N LYS A 10 76.09 -13.47 53.22
CA LYS A 10 76.01 -12.72 54.48
C LYS A 10 77.22 -11.77 54.62
N ASN A 11 77.13 -10.84 55.59
CA ASN A 11 78.24 -10.25 56.37
C ASN A 11 79.14 -9.25 55.59
N PHE A 12 79.64 -8.11 56.10
CA PHE A 12 80.07 -7.71 57.45
C PHE A 12 80.21 -6.16 57.56
N LYS A 13 80.41 -5.67 58.80
CA LYS A 13 80.71 -4.28 59.25
C LYS A 13 81.88 -3.62 58.50
N LEU A 14 81.88 -2.28 58.40
CA LEU A 14 83.07 -1.46 58.67
C LEU A 14 82.71 0.01 58.98
N ILE A 15 82.71 0.36 60.26
CA ILE A 15 83.00 1.72 60.73
C ILE A 15 84.52 1.81 60.78
N THR A 16 85.10 2.74 60.03
CA THR A 16 86.53 3.13 60.09
C THR A 16 86.53 4.62 59.77
N ALA A 17 86.68 5.54 60.72
CA ALA A 17 87.92 5.83 61.45
C ALA A 17 89.12 5.93 60.49
N ILE A 18 89.35 7.14 59.96
CA ILE A 18 90.67 7.55 59.47
C ILE A 18 91.09 8.77 60.29
N THR A 19 91.87 8.45 61.31
CA THR A 19 92.79 9.29 62.05
C THR A 19 93.75 9.97 61.07
N LEU A 20 93.93 11.30 61.16
CA LEU A 20 95.21 11.91 60.79
C LEU A 20 95.86 12.47 62.06
N ILE A 21 96.67 11.59 62.61
CA ILE A 21 97.68 11.83 63.61
C ILE A 21 98.72 12.79 63.02
N PHE A 22 98.93 13.96 63.62
CA PHE A 22 100.23 14.63 63.57
C PHE A 22 100.90 14.40 64.93
N THR A 23 101.38 13.17 65.16
CA THR A 23 102.48 12.95 66.08
C THR A 23 103.67 13.68 65.50
N PHE A 24 104.28 14.52 66.33
CA PHE A 24 105.69 14.89 66.22
C PHE A 24 106.51 13.60 66.17
N VAL A 25 106.75 13.09 64.97
CA VAL A 25 107.87 12.19 64.73
C VAL A 25 109.02 13.12 64.40
N LEU A 26 109.73 13.55 65.45
CA LEU A 26 111.13 13.92 65.32
C LEU A 26 111.86 12.65 64.84
N THR A 27 111.77 12.38 63.54
CA THR A 27 112.81 11.61 62.88
C THR A 27 114.04 12.47 63.03
N ASN A 28 114.93 12.11 63.96
CA ASN A 28 116.28 12.64 63.97
C ASN A 28 116.91 12.27 62.62
N ILE A 29 116.71 13.12 61.62
CA ILE A 29 117.36 13.00 60.31
C ILE A 29 118.83 13.17 60.62
N LYS A 30 119.57 12.06 60.58
CA LYS A 30 121.01 12.07 60.66
C LYS A 30 121.51 12.62 59.33
N VAL A 31 122.01 13.84 59.33
CA VAL A 31 122.60 14.43 58.13
C VAL A 31 124.09 14.17 58.17
N PHE A 32 124.55 13.23 57.35
CA PHE A 32 125.97 12.96 57.14
C PHE A 32 126.47 13.92 56.05
N ALA A 33 127.35 14.84 56.41
CA ALA A 33 127.95 15.79 55.45
C ALA A 33 129.45 15.50 55.31
N ILE A 34 129.90 15.29 54.08
CA ILE A 34 131.31 15.07 53.76
C ILE A 34 131.76 16.21 52.86
N GLU A 35 132.90 16.82 53.20
CA GLU A 35 133.58 17.71 52.26
C GLU A 35 134.07 16.90 51.06
N ILE A 36 133.70 17.32 49.85
CA ILE A 36 134.34 16.87 48.62
C ILE A 36 135.14 18.08 48.13
N THR A 37 136.44 18.09 48.42
CA THR A 37 137.35 19.14 47.96
C THR A 37 137.36 19.16 46.43
N SER A 38 136.99 20.32 45.85
CA SER A 38 137.26 20.60 44.45
C SER A 38 138.58 21.38 44.33
N THR A 39 139.54 20.73 43.67
CA THR A 39 140.82 21.19 43.10
C THR A 39 141.84 21.83 44.04
N ASP A 40 143.00 21.18 44.10
CA ASP A 40 144.21 21.64 44.77
C ASP A 40 144.59 23.09 44.40
N ALA A 41 144.69 23.92 45.44
CA ALA A 41 145.48 25.15 45.54
C ALA A 41 145.11 26.44 44.74
N GLU A 42 144.05 26.52 43.93
CA GLU A 42 143.66 27.79 43.25
C GLU A 42 142.37 28.44 43.80
N SER A 43 142.36 29.75 44.02
CA SER A 43 141.29 30.47 44.74
C SER A 43 140.18 31.03 43.84
N TYR A 44 138.89 30.77 44.14
CA TYR A 44 137.77 31.25 43.32
C TYR A 44 137.58 32.76 43.45
N LEU A 45 137.48 33.24 44.70
CA LEU A 45 137.59 34.65 45.06
C LEU A 45 138.62 34.80 46.17
N ASN A 46 139.18 35.99 46.30
CA ASN A 46 140.07 36.35 47.41
C ASN A 46 139.31 37.22 48.42
N TYR A 47 139.66 37.13 49.70
CA TYR A 47 139.04 37.90 50.76
C TYR A 47 140.08 38.57 51.65
N ASP A 48 139.97 39.89 51.78
CA ASP A 48 140.83 40.67 52.67
C ASP A 48 140.40 40.48 54.14
N SER A 49 141.14 39.67 54.90
CA SER A 49 140.76 39.26 56.25
C SER A 49 141.32 40.21 57.31
N PRO A 50 140.47 40.98 58.03
CA PRO A 50 140.93 41.86 59.10
C PRO A 50 141.44 41.09 60.32
N THR A 51 140.93 39.87 60.52
CA THR A 51 141.28 39.06 61.70
C THR A 51 142.68 38.47 61.59
N TRP A 52 143.11 38.13 60.37
CA TRP A 52 144.42 37.52 60.13
C TRP A 52 145.43 38.49 59.50
N GLY A 53 145.00 39.71 59.16
CA GLY A 53 145.85 40.76 58.57
C GLY A 53 146.42 40.39 57.20
N LYS A 54 145.82 39.44 56.49
CA LYS A 54 146.27 38.95 55.18
C LYS A 54 145.09 38.59 54.28
N VAL A 55 145.32 38.62 52.97
CA VAL A 55 144.37 38.15 51.96
C VAL A 55 144.30 36.62 52.01
N LEU A 56 143.09 36.07 52.18
CA LEU A 56 142.82 34.65 52.23
C LEU A 56 142.12 34.20 50.93
N PRO A 57 142.55 33.10 50.31
CA PRO A 57 141.82 32.49 49.20
C PRO A 57 140.51 31.83 49.69
N ILE A 58 139.41 32.02 48.96
CA ILE A 58 138.13 31.32 49.20
C ILE A 58 137.90 30.32 48.06
N GLY A 59 137.93 29.03 48.38
CA GLY A 59 137.62 27.93 47.46
C GLY A 59 136.12 27.72 47.25
N ASN A 60 135.75 27.11 46.11
CA ASN A 60 134.36 26.76 45.77
C ASN A 60 133.97 25.37 46.34
N HIS A 61 133.94 25.28 47.67
CA HIS A 61 133.68 24.01 48.35
C HIS A 61 132.24 23.51 48.11
N ARG A 62 132.12 22.19 47.99
CA ARG A 62 130.84 21.52 47.80
C ARG A 62 130.47 20.65 48.98
N TYR A 63 129.20 20.74 49.35
CA TYR A 63 128.60 20.00 50.43
C TYR A 63 127.29 19.41 49.93
N TYR A 64 127.19 18.09 50.10
CA TYR A 64 126.01 17.31 49.78
C TYR A 64 125.80 16.27 50.87
N VAL A 65 124.56 15.84 51.02
CA VAL A 65 124.24 14.63 51.79
C VAL A 65 124.34 13.43 50.85
N PRO A 66 125.23 12.45 51.10
CA PRO A 66 125.52 11.35 50.17
C PRO A 66 124.29 10.58 49.69
N ASP A 67 123.33 10.30 50.59
CA ASP A 67 122.19 9.42 50.30
C ASP A 67 121.06 10.10 49.50
N SER A 68 121.04 11.43 49.42
CA SER A 68 119.96 12.18 48.77
C SER A 68 120.42 13.15 47.69
N LEU A 69 121.73 13.36 47.54
CA LEU A 69 122.34 14.41 46.70
C LEU A 69 121.75 15.81 46.95
N LYS A 70 121.04 16.02 48.07
CA LYS A 70 120.48 17.31 48.44
C LYS A 70 121.63 18.28 48.68
N THR A 71 121.46 19.49 48.15
CA THR A 71 122.46 20.55 48.26
C THR A 71 122.51 21.06 49.68
N CYS A 72 123.72 21.16 50.24
CA CYS A 72 123.95 21.78 51.53
C CYS A 72 124.79 23.05 51.38
N TYR A 73 124.52 24.01 52.26
CA TYR A 73 125.28 25.24 52.41
C TYR A 73 125.86 25.33 53.81
N CYS A 74 127.09 25.81 53.91
CA CYS A 74 127.70 26.18 55.17
C CYS A 74 127.03 27.45 55.71
N LEU A 75 126.83 27.50 57.03
CA LEU A 75 126.29 28.69 57.71
C LEU A 75 127.37 29.52 58.42
N ASN A 76 128.55 28.95 58.73
CA ASN A 76 129.57 29.61 59.54
C ASN A 76 130.84 29.86 58.73
N THR A 77 131.12 31.11 58.42
CA THR A 77 132.36 31.49 57.71
C THR A 77 133.60 31.30 58.57
N GLY A 78 134.61 30.60 58.06
CA GLY A 78 135.94 30.48 58.66
C GLY A 78 136.10 29.39 59.73
N ALA A 79 135.07 28.56 59.95
CA ALA A 79 135.20 27.32 60.70
C ALA A 79 135.74 26.19 59.79
N LEU A 80 136.30 25.14 60.40
CA LEU A 80 136.83 24.01 59.63
C LEU A 80 135.70 23.19 59.01
N ASN A 81 136.02 22.56 57.89
CA ASN A 81 135.06 21.76 57.13
C ASN A 81 134.67 20.46 57.88
N PRO A 82 133.43 19.96 57.71
CA PRO A 82 133.00 18.67 58.25
C PRO A 82 133.76 17.53 57.59
N THR A 83 134.19 16.54 58.37
CA THR A 83 134.98 15.38 57.90
C THR A 83 134.19 14.08 58.00
N GLY A 84 132.87 14.14 57.80
CA GLY A 84 131.97 12.98 57.87
C GLY A 84 131.41 12.72 59.27
N GLU A 85 130.88 13.75 59.95
CA GLU A 85 130.18 13.61 61.23
C GLU A 85 128.64 13.62 61.07
N ASP A 86 127.93 12.97 61.99
CA ASP A 86 126.46 12.95 62.07
C ASP A 86 125.91 14.28 62.67
N TYR A 87 125.33 15.14 61.84
CA TYR A 87 124.61 16.33 62.29
C TYR A 87 123.19 15.93 62.72
N THR A 88 122.89 16.11 64.01
CA THR A 88 121.62 15.67 64.61
C THR A 88 120.87 16.79 65.34
N LYS A 89 121.53 17.91 65.66
CA LYS A 89 120.91 19.02 66.38
C LYS A 89 120.45 20.08 65.40
N GLU A 90 119.17 20.07 65.06
CA GLU A 90 118.56 21.10 64.23
C GLU A 90 118.58 22.47 64.94
N ILE A 91 118.83 23.53 64.19
CA ILE A 91 118.82 24.92 64.65
C ILE A 91 117.90 25.76 63.76
N PRO A 92 117.29 26.82 64.31
CA PRO A 92 116.42 27.69 63.54
C PRO A 92 117.16 28.35 62.36
N VAL A 93 116.51 28.37 61.20
CA VAL A 93 116.99 29.11 60.01
C VAL A 93 116.27 30.45 59.93
N ASP A 94 117.00 31.52 59.60
CA ASP A 94 116.38 32.81 59.34
C ASP A 94 115.68 32.80 57.97
N ALA A 95 114.46 33.34 57.90
CA ALA A 95 113.64 33.38 56.69
C ALA A 95 114.31 34.07 55.48
N GLY A 96 115.30 34.95 55.71
CA GLY A 96 116.11 35.51 54.64
C GLY A 96 116.95 34.44 53.93
N ILE A 97 117.45 33.42 54.64
CA ILE A 97 118.15 32.28 54.04
C ILE A 97 117.19 31.43 53.19
N GLU A 98 115.95 31.21 53.65
CA GLU A 98 114.93 30.50 52.85
C GLU A 98 114.59 31.27 51.56
N THR A 99 114.56 32.60 51.65
CA THR A 99 114.36 33.47 50.48
C THR A 99 115.54 33.39 49.52
N ILE A 100 116.78 33.38 50.04
CA ILE A 100 117.98 33.13 49.23
C ILE A 100 117.89 31.78 48.53
N ILE A 101 117.34 30.76 49.17
CA ILE A 101 117.20 29.43 48.57
C ILE A 101 116.07 29.39 47.54
N TYR A 102 114.97 30.11 47.73
CA TYR A 102 113.87 30.23 46.75
C TYR A 102 114.31 30.90 45.46
N TRP A 103 115.06 31.99 45.57
CA TRP A 103 115.58 32.74 44.43
C TRP A 103 116.93 32.21 43.93
N GLY A 104 117.66 31.48 44.78
CA GLY A 104 118.98 30.92 44.54
C GLY A 104 118.93 29.44 44.16
N TYR A 105 120.09 28.80 44.21
CA TYR A 105 120.22 27.38 43.89
C TYR A 105 119.86 26.48 45.09
N PRO A 106 119.07 25.39 44.93
CA PRO A 106 118.65 24.78 43.67
C PRO A 106 117.27 25.19 43.12
N ALA A 107 116.47 26.02 43.81
CA ALA A 107 115.11 26.36 43.35
C ALA A 107 115.11 27.13 42.03
N LYS A 108 116.18 27.89 41.77
CA LYS A 108 116.54 28.47 40.47
C LYS A 108 117.93 27.98 40.07
N ASP A 109 118.16 27.85 38.77
CA ASP A 109 119.42 27.32 38.26
C ASP A 109 120.47 28.38 37.89
N GLY A 110 120.15 29.67 38.04
CA GLY A 110 121.04 30.79 37.76
C GLY A 110 121.15 31.19 36.28
N SER A 111 120.40 30.54 35.39
CA SER A 111 120.42 30.82 33.94
C SER A 111 120.02 32.27 33.60
N GLU A 112 119.10 32.86 34.37
CA GLU A 112 118.70 34.27 34.23
C GLU A 112 119.85 35.27 34.44
N TRP A 113 120.89 34.88 35.19
CA TRP A 113 122.10 35.68 35.44
C TRP A 113 123.25 35.34 34.48
N GLY A 114 123.04 34.42 33.53
CA GLY A 114 124.11 33.90 32.66
C GLY A 114 125.18 33.10 33.40
N LEU A 115 124.88 32.60 34.60
CA LEU A 115 125.79 31.82 35.44
C LEU A 115 125.54 30.31 35.26
N THR A 116 126.58 29.51 35.38
CA THR A 116 126.42 28.05 35.48
C THR A 116 125.79 27.67 36.82
N LYS A 117 125.10 26.52 36.90
CA LYS A 117 124.53 26.00 38.16
C LYS A 117 125.56 25.96 39.30
N ASP A 118 126.80 25.58 39.00
CA ASP A 118 127.88 25.52 39.98
C ASP A 118 128.35 26.91 40.44
N GLU A 119 128.43 27.88 39.52
CA GLU A 119 128.72 29.28 39.88
C GLU A 119 127.58 29.88 40.70
N TYR A 120 126.31 29.59 40.36
CA TYR A 120 125.17 30.11 41.08
C TYR A 120 125.00 29.47 42.46
N ARG A 121 125.34 28.18 42.59
CA ARG A 121 125.48 27.52 43.89
C ARG A 121 126.56 28.21 44.73
N TYR A 122 127.72 28.51 44.16
CA TYR A 122 128.77 29.24 44.88
C TYR A 122 128.33 30.66 45.28
N VAL A 123 127.65 31.36 44.38
CA VAL A 123 127.02 32.66 44.66
C VAL A 123 126.00 32.56 45.80
N THR A 124 125.18 31.51 45.81
CA THR A 124 124.20 31.26 46.87
C THR A 124 124.90 31.04 48.20
N GLN A 125 125.99 30.26 48.23
CA GLN A 125 126.82 30.07 49.43
C GLN A 125 127.41 31.39 49.95
N LEU A 126 127.97 32.21 49.05
CA LEU A 126 128.52 33.52 49.41
C LEU A 126 127.42 34.48 49.88
N ALA A 127 126.25 34.46 49.25
CA ALA A 127 125.10 35.26 49.64
C ALA A 127 124.60 34.86 51.04
N ILE A 128 124.56 33.58 51.37
CA ILE A 128 124.23 33.09 52.71
C ILE A 128 125.22 33.63 53.74
N TRP A 129 126.52 33.58 53.45
CA TRP A 129 127.55 34.09 54.36
C TRP A 129 127.56 35.61 54.50
N ALA A 130 127.32 36.32 53.38
CA ALA A 130 127.17 37.76 53.34
C ALA A 130 125.95 38.23 54.12
N TYR A 131 124.80 37.63 53.84
CA TYR A 131 123.54 37.92 54.53
C TYR A 131 123.67 37.69 56.03
N GLN A 132 124.23 36.55 56.45
CA GLN A 132 124.41 36.29 57.87
C GLN A 132 125.33 37.30 58.56
N LYS A 133 126.31 37.87 57.85
CA LYS A 133 127.10 38.98 58.38
C LYS A 133 126.27 40.24 58.55
N GLU A 134 125.57 40.63 57.48
CA GLU A 134 124.85 41.90 57.41
C GLU A 134 123.60 41.91 58.28
N ALA A 135 122.97 40.76 58.47
CA ALA A 135 121.88 40.56 59.43
C ALA A 135 122.40 40.39 60.88
N GLY A 136 123.71 40.41 61.11
CA GLY A 136 124.31 40.27 62.45
C GLY A 136 124.20 38.87 63.06
N LEU A 137 123.86 37.86 62.25
CA LEU A 137 123.59 36.49 62.68
C LEU A 137 124.89 35.69 62.95
N SER A 138 125.95 35.96 62.19
CA SER A 138 127.24 35.31 62.39
C SER A 138 128.42 36.23 62.09
N ARG A 139 129.64 35.80 62.45
CA ARG A 139 130.85 36.59 62.16
C ARG A 139 131.13 36.76 60.67
N GLY A 140 130.46 35.96 59.82
CA GLY A 140 130.10 36.14 58.40
C GLY A 140 131.14 36.71 57.42
N LEU A 141 130.74 36.81 56.15
CA LEU A 141 131.58 37.36 55.08
C LEU A 141 131.19 38.82 54.81
N VAL A 142 132.16 39.73 54.77
CA VAL A 142 131.92 41.14 54.42
C VAL A 142 132.05 41.32 52.91
N ARG A 143 130.94 41.59 52.21
CA ARG A 143 130.91 41.60 50.73
C ARG A 143 131.87 42.61 50.11
N GLU A 144 132.05 43.77 50.73
CA GLU A 144 132.92 44.85 50.23
C GLU A 144 134.40 44.47 50.22
N ARG A 145 134.77 43.40 50.94
CA ARG A 145 136.16 42.92 51.05
C ARG A 145 136.46 41.73 50.15
N LEU A 146 135.46 41.27 49.39
CA LEU A 146 135.70 40.33 48.31
C LEU A 146 136.57 41.01 47.25
N GLN A 147 137.52 40.25 46.72
CA GLN A 147 138.39 40.65 45.63
C GLN A 147 138.38 39.54 44.57
N SER A 148 138.68 39.91 43.32
CA SER A 148 138.82 38.93 42.25
C SER A 148 139.87 37.88 42.62
N GLY A 149 139.49 36.61 42.46
CA GLY A 149 140.43 35.48 42.44
C GLY A 149 140.58 35.00 41.01
N THR A 150 140.48 33.69 40.79
CA THR A 150 140.39 33.08 39.46
C THR A 150 139.13 33.51 38.71
N VAL A 151 138.04 33.82 39.42
CA VAL A 151 136.82 34.41 38.82
C VAL A 151 136.75 35.91 39.12
N PRO A 152 136.50 36.79 38.13
CA PRO A 152 136.31 38.21 38.37
C PRO A 152 135.12 38.45 39.31
N LEU A 153 135.32 39.25 40.36
CA LEU A 153 134.25 39.59 41.30
C LEU A 153 133.03 40.19 40.59
N SER A 154 133.25 40.99 39.54
CA SER A 154 132.19 41.60 38.73
C SER A 154 131.20 40.61 38.11
N LYS A 155 131.62 39.35 37.85
CA LYS A 155 130.75 38.31 37.30
C LYS A 155 129.75 37.79 38.33
N LEU A 156 130.20 37.60 39.57
CA LEU A 156 129.41 36.94 40.61
C LEU A 156 128.67 37.94 41.51
N LYS A 157 129.23 39.14 41.70
CA LYS A 157 128.73 40.14 42.64
C LYS A 157 127.26 40.56 42.42
N PRO A 158 126.76 40.79 41.18
CA PRO A 158 125.36 41.19 40.99
C PRO A 158 124.36 40.15 41.50
N ALA A 159 124.64 38.87 41.26
CA ALA A 159 123.81 37.77 41.73
C ALA A 159 123.93 37.56 43.25
N ILE A 160 125.13 37.71 43.83
CA ILE A 160 125.31 37.72 45.29
C ILE A 160 124.49 38.86 45.90
N ASP A 161 124.55 40.05 45.31
CA ASP A 161 123.84 41.22 45.82
C ASP A 161 122.33 41.04 45.72
N PHE A 162 121.82 40.56 44.58
CA PHE A 162 120.40 40.27 44.39
C PHE A 162 119.86 39.30 45.44
N LEU A 163 120.55 38.18 45.66
CA LEU A 163 120.12 37.18 46.64
C LEU A 163 120.10 37.76 48.04
N VAL A 164 121.13 38.53 48.43
CA VAL A 164 121.18 39.18 49.76
C VAL A 164 120.07 40.23 49.92
N GLU A 165 119.77 41.03 48.89
CA GLU A 165 118.69 42.03 48.98
C GLU A 165 117.31 41.37 49.04
N LYS A 166 117.07 40.29 48.29
CA LYS A 166 115.85 39.47 48.43
C LYS A 166 115.76 38.87 49.83
N ALA A 167 116.87 38.38 50.38
CA ALA A 167 116.95 37.87 51.75
C ALA A 167 116.50 38.92 52.78
N LYS A 168 117.02 40.14 52.68
CA LYS A 168 116.67 41.26 53.57
C LYS A 168 115.19 41.61 53.48
N ALA A 169 114.62 41.56 52.27
CA ALA A 169 113.21 41.83 52.03
C ALA A 169 112.27 40.66 52.43
N ARG A 170 112.81 39.43 52.60
CA ARG A 170 112.06 38.20 52.89
C ARG A 170 110.92 37.93 51.89
N GLU A 171 111.18 38.13 50.60
CA GLU A 171 110.17 38.21 49.53
C GLU A 171 109.81 36.84 48.89
N LEU A 172 108.54 36.41 49.00
CA LEU A 172 107.93 35.19 48.38
C LEU A 172 106.56 35.52 47.72
N PRO A 173 106.08 34.76 46.69
CA PRO A 173 104.75 34.98 46.08
C PRO A 173 103.57 34.67 47.02
N THR A 174 102.43 35.36 46.87
CA THR A 174 101.27 35.21 47.80
C THR A 174 99.87 35.07 47.17
N PHE A 175 99.66 35.36 45.89
CA PHE A 175 98.32 35.56 45.31
C PHE A 175 97.72 34.33 44.56
N PHE A 176 96.47 33.98 44.88
CA PHE A 176 95.63 33.00 44.17
C PHE A 176 94.15 33.38 44.29
N GLU A 177 93.44 33.51 43.17
CA GLU A 177 92.02 33.89 43.12
C GLU A 177 91.31 33.20 41.94
N VAL A 178 90.01 32.90 42.07
CA VAL A 178 89.15 32.50 40.95
C VAL A 178 87.94 33.42 40.87
N THR A 179 87.75 34.05 39.71
CA THR A 179 86.76 35.12 39.49
C THR A 179 86.07 34.96 38.14
N PRO A 180 84.78 35.33 38.01
CA PRO A 180 83.85 35.78 39.07
C PRO A 180 83.33 34.63 39.93
N SER A 181 82.69 34.93 41.08
CA SER A 181 82.14 33.91 42.00
C SER A 181 80.64 33.63 41.84
N ASN A 182 79.89 34.50 41.17
CA ASN A 182 78.47 34.29 40.83
C ASN A 182 78.29 34.62 39.34
N ILE A 183 77.74 33.68 38.58
CA ILE A 183 77.56 33.77 37.13
C ILE A 183 76.13 33.41 36.77
N GLU A 184 75.52 34.21 35.92
CA GLU A 184 74.28 33.84 35.25
C GLU A 184 74.62 33.31 33.85
N ALA A 185 74.23 32.06 33.58
CA ALA A 185 74.40 31.44 32.27
C ALA A 185 73.25 31.84 31.35
N HIS A 186 73.59 32.19 30.12
CA HIS A 186 72.65 32.64 29.10
C HIS A 186 72.53 31.62 27.97
N GLN A 187 71.41 31.65 27.28
CA GLN A 187 71.13 30.72 26.20
C GLN A 187 72.07 30.96 25.02
N GLU A 188 72.83 29.93 24.63
CA GLU A 188 73.62 29.87 23.41
C GLU A 188 73.42 28.50 22.75
N GLY A 189 72.67 28.48 21.65
CA GLY A 189 72.34 27.23 20.95
C GLY A 189 71.61 26.23 21.86
N ASP A 190 72.17 25.02 21.97
CA ASP A 190 71.61 23.92 22.76
C ASP A 190 72.03 23.93 24.24
N TYR A 191 72.64 25.02 24.72
CA TYR A 191 73.13 25.13 26.10
C TYR A 191 72.82 26.49 26.74
N PHE A 192 72.73 26.51 28.07
CA PHE A 192 73.01 27.70 28.88
C PHE A 192 74.51 27.74 29.16
N VAL A 193 75.19 28.81 28.75
CA VAL A 193 76.65 28.94 28.80
C VAL A 193 77.04 30.00 29.81
N SER A 194 78.01 29.68 30.68
CA SER A 194 78.53 30.62 31.65
C SER A 194 79.49 31.63 31.00
N GLU A 195 79.56 32.83 31.58
CA GLU A 195 80.71 33.71 31.35
C GLU A 195 82.05 33.03 31.73
N PRO A 196 83.20 33.47 31.18
CA PRO A 196 84.51 32.90 31.49
C PRO A 196 84.88 33.00 32.98
N ILE A 197 85.18 31.86 33.60
CA ILE A 197 85.72 31.75 34.95
C ILE A 197 87.25 31.71 34.86
N LYS A 198 87.93 32.67 35.49
CA LYS A 198 89.39 32.86 35.38
C LYS A 198 90.12 32.51 36.67
N ILE A 199 91.20 31.73 36.56
CA ILE A 199 92.11 31.36 37.65
C ILE A 199 93.30 32.32 37.63
N LYS A 200 93.37 33.29 38.54
CA LYS A 200 94.48 34.26 38.62
C LYS A 200 95.47 33.85 39.70
N SER A 201 96.76 33.78 39.38
CA SER A 201 97.78 33.44 40.39
C SER A 201 99.18 33.93 40.02
N ASP A 202 99.92 34.37 41.04
CA ASP A 202 101.36 34.67 40.96
C ASP A 202 102.22 33.40 41.14
N TYR A 203 101.62 32.31 41.61
CA TYR A 203 102.30 31.02 41.68
C TYR A 203 102.30 30.35 40.31
N THR A 204 103.34 29.55 40.04
CA THR A 204 103.42 28.75 38.81
C THR A 204 102.86 27.35 39.07
N PHE A 205 101.79 26.97 38.36
CA PHE A 205 101.22 25.62 38.35
C PHE A 205 100.47 25.33 37.03
N SER A 206 100.27 24.05 36.72
CA SER A 206 99.58 23.56 35.50
C SER A 206 98.44 22.58 35.79
N ASN A 207 98.07 22.41 37.06
CA ASN A 207 97.23 21.30 37.53
C ASN A 207 96.01 21.74 38.34
N ALA A 208 95.53 22.99 38.18
CA ALA A 208 94.34 23.46 38.88
C ALA A 208 93.11 22.70 38.37
N LYS A 209 92.56 21.83 39.22
CA LYS A 209 91.43 20.96 38.88
C LYS A 209 90.11 21.70 39.13
N VAL A 210 89.23 21.69 38.14
CA VAL A 210 87.86 22.19 38.22
C VAL A 210 86.91 21.02 38.47
N SER A 211 85.99 21.17 39.40
CA SER A 211 84.93 20.20 39.70
C SER A 211 83.58 20.87 39.89
N ILE A 212 82.50 20.15 39.58
CA ILE A 212 81.12 20.63 39.69
C ILE A 212 80.42 19.86 40.80
N LYS A 213 79.59 20.56 41.56
CA LYS A 213 78.69 20.02 42.58
C LYS A 213 77.29 20.57 42.37
N SER A 214 76.28 19.72 42.48
CA SER A 214 74.87 20.12 42.60
C SER A 214 74.18 19.27 43.66
N SER A 215 73.53 19.93 44.61
CA SER A 215 72.68 19.29 45.62
C SER A 215 71.23 19.15 45.17
N SER A 216 70.80 19.93 44.18
CA SER A 216 69.42 19.99 43.68
C SER A 216 69.16 18.96 42.57
N ASN A 217 70.14 18.68 41.70
CA ASN A 217 70.00 17.70 40.63
C ASN A 217 71.33 16.97 40.33
N PRO A 218 71.58 15.82 40.97
CA PRO A 218 72.80 15.04 40.77
C PRO A 218 72.99 14.55 39.33
N ASN A 219 71.89 14.27 38.62
CA ASN A 219 71.92 13.76 37.24
C ASN A 219 72.40 14.81 36.23
N LEU A 220 72.33 16.10 36.59
CA LEU A 220 72.84 17.19 35.76
C LEU A 220 74.37 17.16 35.66
N MET A 221 75.06 16.55 36.62
CA MET A 221 76.54 16.55 36.70
C MET A 221 77.20 15.78 35.57
N ASP A 222 76.55 14.73 35.05
CA ASP A 222 77.11 13.89 33.98
C ASP A 222 76.98 14.51 32.58
N VAL A 223 76.14 15.54 32.44
CA VAL A 223 75.84 16.18 31.15
C VAL A 223 76.41 17.60 31.02
N ILE A 224 76.88 18.18 32.12
CA ILE A 224 77.54 19.50 32.11
C ILE A 224 78.97 19.36 31.60
N LYS A 225 79.35 20.26 30.69
CA LYS A 225 80.69 20.28 30.10
C LYS A 225 81.49 21.48 30.62
N ILE A 226 82.76 21.24 30.95
CA ILE A 226 83.75 22.29 31.24
C ILE A 226 84.64 22.39 30.01
N LYS A 227 84.69 23.57 29.41
CA LYS A 227 85.51 23.81 28.23
C LYS A 227 86.48 24.95 28.46
N ASP A 228 87.65 24.86 27.86
CA ASP A 228 88.53 26.02 27.77
C ASP A 228 88.00 27.07 26.78
N MET A 229 88.77 28.13 26.59
CA MET A 229 88.38 29.24 25.73
C MET A 229 88.45 28.92 24.23
N ASP A 230 89.13 27.85 23.84
CA ASP A 230 89.24 27.35 22.46
C ASP A 230 88.11 26.34 22.14
N GLY A 231 87.39 25.89 23.17
CA GLY A 231 86.22 25.01 23.06
C GLY A 231 86.50 23.55 23.37
N ASP A 232 87.72 23.20 23.79
CA ASP A 232 88.12 21.85 24.14
C ASP A 232 87.67 21.48 25.54
N GLU A 233 87.14 20.26 25.69
CA GLU A 233 86.63 19.77 26.97
C GLU A 233 87.77 19.30 27.88
N ARG A 234 87.98 20.02 28.99
CA ARG A 234 89.03 19.70 29.96
C ARG A 234 88.70 20.25 31.35
N ASN A 235 89.27 19.63 32.39
CA ASN A 235 89.01 19.99 33.79
C ASN A 235 90.28 20.30 34.60
N LYS A 236 91.42 20.50 33.94
CA LYS A 236 92.69 20.94 34.55
C LYS A 236 93.21 22.15 33.80
N PHE A 237 93.66 23.14 34.55
CA PHE A 237 94.04 24.44 34.01
C PHE A 237 95.34 24.95 34.65
N SER A 238 96.07 25.75 33.88
CA SER A 238 97.27 26.44 34.33
C SER A 238 96.95 27.75 35.04
N ALA A 239 97.92 28.28 35.77
CA ALA A 239 97.82 29.63 36.31
C ALA A 239 97.50 30.62 35.18
N ASN A 240 96.53 31.51 35.42
CA ASN A 240 96.07 32.56 34.51
C ASN A 240 95.21 32.12 33.32
N GLU A 241 94.75 30.86 33.28
CA GLU A 241 93.77 30.36 32.31
C GLU A 241 92.30 30.63 32.70
N SER A 242 91.41 30.52 31.70
CA SER A 242 89.96 30.65 31.84
C SER A 242 89.21 29.45 31.26
N PHE A 243 88.01 29.20 31.77
CA PHE A 243 87.11 28.15 31.30
C PHE A 243 85.63 28.58 31.37
N ARG A 244 84.76 27.86 30.67
CA ARG A 244 83.30 28.05 30.71
C ARG A 244 82.59 26.75 31.09
N VAL A 245 81.38 26.90 31.63
CA VAL A 245 80.48 25.81 31.98
C VAL A 245 79.27 25.80 31.05
N TYR A 246 78.94 24.64 30.48
CA TYR A 246 77.84 24.46 29.53
C TYR A 246 76.78 23.53 30.14
N ILE A 247 75.56 24.05 30.32
CA ILE A 247 74.40 23.35 30.92
C ILE A 247 73.37 23.07 29.80
N PRO A 248 72.79 21.87 29.66
CA PRO A 248 71.82 21.58 28.59
C PRO A 248 70.60 22.52 28.59
N ILE A 249 70.11 22.91 27.41
CA ILE A 249 69.00 23.86 27.26
C ILE A 249 67.65 23.36 27.79
N ASP A 250 67.46 22.05 27.93
CA ASP A 250 66.25 21.45 28.50
C ASP A 250 66.32 21.25 30.03
N ALA A 251 67.34 21.81 30.68
CA ALA A 251 67.43 21.87 32.13
C ALA A 251 66.37 22.81 32.72
N GLU A 252 65.71 22.36 33.80
CA GLU A 252 64.85 23.21 34.63
C GLU A 252 65.66 24.34 35.28
N THR A 253 65.01 25.46 35.61
CA THR A 253 65.62 26.59 36.33
C THR A 253 66.37 26.12 37.56
N GLY A 254 67.63 26.54 37.72
CA GLY A 254 68.46 26.10 38.84
C GLY A 254 69.83 26.75 38.90
N ASP A 255 70.65 26.23 39.82
CA ASP A 255 72.06 26.60 39.98
C ASP A 255 72.96 25.39 40.27
N ILE A 256 74.25 25.55 39.98
CA ILE A 256 75.32 24.60 40.31
C ILE A 256 76.49 25.32 40.99
N LYS A 257 77.32 24.56 41.72
CA LYS A 257 78.56 25.03 42.33
C LYS A 257 79.79 24.50 41.59
N VAL A 258 80.76 25.36 41.36
CA VAL A 258 82.05 25.06 40.73
C VAL A 258 83.17 25.32 41.74
N ASP A 259 84.05 24.33 41.89
CA ASP A 259 85.20 24.38 42.78
C ASP A 259 86.49 24.26 41.97
N VAL A 260 87.52 25.02 42.35
CA VAL A 260 88.83 25.02 41.70
C VAL A 260 89.93 24.79 42.73
N LYS A 261 90.77 23.77 42.52
CA LYS A 261 91.84 23.38 43.45
C LYS A 261 93.18 23.23 42.74
N ALA A 262 94.18 24.00 43.15
CA ALA A 262 95.57 23.95 42.69
C ALA A 262 96.52 23.44 43.79
N ILE A 263 97.64 22.81 43.40
CA ILE A 263 98.67 22.28 44.31
C ILE A 263 100.01 22.97 44.00
N ILE A 264 100.68 23.54 45.01
CA ILE A 264 101.88 24.39 44.85
C ILE A 264 103.02 23.89 45.74
N ASP A 265 104.24 23.79 45.21
CA ASP A 265 105.44 23.36 45.95
C ASP A 265 106.42 24.54 46.21
N LEU A 266 106.86 24.72 47.46
CA LEU A 266 107.78 25.80 47.90
C LEU A 266 109.01 25.24 48.64
N PRO A 267 110.25 25.72 48.41
CA PRO A 267 111.43 25.31 49.16
C PRO A 267 111.41 25.74 50.63
N ALA A 268 112.03 24.94 51.50
CA ALA A 268 112.22 25.16 52.94
C ALA A 268 113.66 24.78 53.34
N SER A 269 114.28 25.51 54.26
CA SER A 269 115.67 25.22 54.70
C SER A 269 115.69 24.67 56.12
N LEU A 270 116.40 23.57 56.33
CA LEU A 270 116.68 22.98 57.64
C LEU A 270 118.14 23.26 58.00
N ALA A 271 118.47 23.77 59.19
CA ALA A 271 119.87 23.95 59.60
C ALA A 271 120.22 23.05 60.77
N TYR A 272 121.48 22.64 60.86
CA TYR A 272 121.98 21.76 61.89
C TYR A 272 123.30 22.28 62.46
N ALA A 273 123.38 22.36 63.79
CA ALA A 273 124.59 22.74 64.49
C ALA A 273 125.64 21.63 64.45
N THR A 274 126.92 22.01 64.35
CA THR A 274 128.03 21.07 64.43
C THR A 274 128.09 20.36 65.78
N PRO A 275 128.31 19.03 65.81
CA PRO A 275 128.62 18.32 67.05
C PRO A 275 130.08 18.52 67.50
N VAL A 276 130.96 19.03 66.63
CA VAL A 276 132.41 19.17 66.88
C VAL A 276 132.79 20.64 67.03
N GLN A 277 133.41 20.99 68.16
CA GLN A 277 133.90 22.34 68.42
C GLN A 277 134.93 22.76 67.37
N GLY A 278 134.71 23.92 66.75
CA GLY A 278 135.60 24.48 65.72
C GLY A 278 135.23 24.17 64.27
N LYS A 279 134.19 23.35 64.02
CA LYS A 279 133.65 23.07 62.68
C LYS A 279 132.38 23.87 62.36
N GLN A 280 131.97 23.90 61.10
CA GLN A 280 130.84 24.73 60.61
C GLN A 280 129.46 24.07 60.78
N ASP A 281 128.40 24.86 61.01
CA ASP A 281 127.00 24.43 60.96
C ASP A 281 126.53 24.34 59.49
N MET A 282 125.53 23.50 59.23
CA MET A 282 125.08 23.15 57.88
C MET A 282 123.60 23.44 57.66
N GLY A 283 123.27 24.12 56.56
CA GLY A 283 121.92 24.28 56.02
C GLY A 283 121.65 23.28 54.89
N LEU A 284 120.55 22.52 55.01
CA LEU A 284 120.01 21.57 54.04
C LEU A 284 118.76 22.16 53.36
N VAL A 285 118.64 22.02 52.04
CA VAL A 285 117.47 22.47 51.29
C VAL A 285 116.45 21.34 51.10
N ASP A 286 115.16 21.59 51.41
CA ASP A 286 114.01 20.70 51.21
C ASP A 286 112.81 21.40 50.51
N MET A 287 111.73 20.69 50.18
CA MET A 287 110.50 21.24 49.55
C MET A 287 109.23 20.93 50.36
N LYS A 288 108.30 21.89 50.43
CA LYS A 288 107.01 21.84 51.14
C LYS A 288 105.83 22.12 50.20
N THR A 289 104.88 21.18 50.13
CA THR A 289 103.66 21.30 49.32
C THR A 289 102.54 22.03 50.06
N THR A 290 101.83 22.93 49.38
CA THR A 290 100.69 23.71 49.90
C THR A 290 99.54 23.79 48.88
N PRO A 291 98.31 23.41 49.24
CA PRO A 291 97.16 23.56 48.34
C PRO A 291 96.59 24.98 48.35
N ARG A 292 96.06 25.43 47.21
CA ARG A 292 95.21 26.62 47.09
C ARG A 292 93.88 26.24 46.44
N GLU A 293 92.78 26.65 47.04
CA GLU A 293 91.45 26.30 46.55
C GLU A 293 90.48 27.49 46.63
N LYS A 294 89.53 27.50 45.71
CA LYS A 294 88.38 28.40 45.72
C LYS A 294 87.14 27.55 45.44
N ASP A 295 86.29 27.46 46.45
CA ASP A 295 85.06 26.69 46.40
C ASP A 295 83.83 27.60 46.25
N ASN A 296 82.71 26.99 45.87
CA ASN A 296 81.37 27.59 45.82
C ASN A 296 81.19 28.72 44.81
N ILE A 297 81.83 28.64 43.64
CA ILE A 297 81.48 29.53 42.52
C ILE A 297 80.10 29.11 42.00
N THR A 298 79.11 30.01 42.03
CA THR A 298 77.74 29.69 41.64
C THR A 298 77.51 30.01 40.17
N VAL A 299 76.95 29.07 39.41
CA VAL A 299 76.44 29.29 38.06
C VAL A 299 74.93 29.01 38.05
N SER A 300 74.10 30.00 37.77
CA SER A 300 72.63 29.91 37.75
C SER A 300 72.05 30.17 36.36
N TRP A 301 70.88 29.61 36.04
CA TRP A 301 70.15 29.82 34.78
C TRP A 301 68.63 29.78 34.98
N THR A 302 67.89 30.36 34.02
CA THR A 302 66.42 30.27 33.97
C THR A 302 66.00 29.31 32.86
N GLY A 303 65.30 28.23 33.22
CA GLY A 303 64.80 27.22 32.28
C GLY A 303 63.67 27.76 31.41
N LEU A 304 63.52 27.18 30.21
CA LEU A 304 62.49 27.58 29.25
C LEU A 304 61.13 26.97 29.59
N ASN A 305 60.05 27.67 29.22
CA ASN A 305 58.69 27.12 29.28
C ASN A 305 58.51 26.00 28.24
N GLY A 306 57.50 25.16 28.45
CA GLY A 306 57.05 24.15 27.50
C GLY A 306 55.71 24.52 26.86
N ALA A 307 55.14 23.59 26.10
CA ALA A 307 53.80 23.71 25.54
C ALA A 307 53.03 22.39 25.71
N VAL A 308 51.71 22.46 25.68
CA VAL A 308 50.83 21.29 25.64
C VAL A 308 50.03 21.33 24.35
N GLN A 309 50.04 20.24 23.58
CA GLN A 309 49.14 20.04 22.45
C GLN A 309 48.12 18.95 22.78
N VAL A 310 46.84 19.31 22.74
CA VAL A 310 45.73 18.37 22.81
C VAL A 310 45.39 17.91 21.40
N ILE A 311 45.37 16.59 21.19
CA ILE A 311 44.80 15.97 19.99
C ILE A 311 43.39 15.54 20.35
N LYS A 312 42.40 16.18 19.72
CA LYS A 312 40.98 15.96 19.97
C LYS A 312 40.35 15.15 18.84
N LYS A 313 39.81 13.99 19.20
CA LYS A 313 39.15 13.08 18.26
C LYS A 313 37.79 12.59 18.79
N GLY A 314 36.93 12.11 17.90
CA GLY A 314 35.73 11.36 18.25
C GLY A 314 36.05 9.89 18.51
N ASP A 315 35.08 9.16 19.06
CA ASP A 315 35.09 7.70 19.23
C ASP A 315 35.17 6.96 17.88
N ASP A 316 34.85 7.63 16.78
CA ASP A 316 35.06 7.17 15.40
C ASP A 316 36.47 7.47 14.84
N GLY A 317 37.34 8.10 15.64
CA GLY A 317 38.71 8.48 15.28
C GLY A 317 38.84 9.78 14.47
N LYS A 318 37.75 10.45 14.10
CA LYS A 318 37.82 11.72 13.36
C LYS A 318 38.27 12.86 14.26
N LEU A 319 39.06 13.77 13.69
CA LEU A 319 39.50 14.99 14.36
C LEU A 319 38.32 15.94 14.57
N LEU A 320 38.20 16.51 15.78
CA LEU A 320 37.06 17.37 16.14
C LEU A 320 37.48 18.83 16.29
N THR A 321 36.64 19.74 15.81
CA THR A 321 36.79 21.19 15.91
C THR A 321 35.73 21.74 16.85
N GLY A 322 36.07 22.74 17.67
CA GLY A 322 35.13 23.46 18.53
C GLY A 322 35.08 22.98 19.99
N ALA A 323 35.80 21.91 20.36
CA ALA A 323 35.95 21.53 21.77
C ALA A 323 36.76 22.59 22.52
N LYS A 324 36.27 23.06 23.67
CA LYS A 324 36.96 24.04 24.52
C LYS A 324 37.61 23.36 25.72
N PHE A 325 38.87 23.69 25.94
CA PHE A 325 39.68 23.14 27.01
C PHE A 325 40.19 24.22 27.95
N VAL A 326 40.31 23.83 29.21
CA VAL A 326 40.95 24.61 30.27
C VAL A 326 42.09 23.77 30.85
N LEU A 327 43.30 24.33 30.84
CA LEU A 327 44.46 23.75 31.51
C LEU A 327 44.49 24.24 32.96
N LYS A 328 44.49 23.33 33.93
CA LYS A 328 44.51 23.65 35.36
C LYS A 328 45.80 23.20 36.05
N ASN A 329 46.28 23.99 36.99
CA ASN A 329 47.43 23.62 37.83
C ASN A 329 47.02 22.65 38.96
N ALA A 330 47.99 22.19 39.76
CA ALA A 330 47.75 21.30 40.90
C ALA A 330 46.82 21.89 41.99
N ASN A 331 46.63 23.20 42.04
CA ASN A 331 45.70 23.88 42.96
C ASN A 331 44.27 23.98 42.40
N GLY A 332 44.04 23.53 41.16
CA GLY A 332 42.75 23.59 40.47
C GLY A 332 42.43 24.94 39.81
N GLU A 333 43.41 25.85 39.72
CA GLU A 333 43.26 27.15 39.08
C GLU A 333 43.43 27.06 37.56
N ASN A 334 42.66 27.84 36.81
CA ASN A 334 42.78 27.92 35.35
C ASN A 334 44.06 28.67 34.96
N VAL A 335 44.93 28.03 34.19
CA VAL A 335 46.21 28.58 33.75
C VAL A 335 46.15 29.07 32.31
N ALA A 336 45.44 28.34 31.45
CA ALA A 336 45.24 28.71 30.06
C ALA A 336 43.97 28.05 29.50
N GLU A 337 43.44 28.60 28.42
CA GLU A 337 42.30 28.04 27.69
C GLU A 337 42.68 27.90 26.21
N ALA A 338 42.17 26.86 25.57
CA ALA A 338 42.39 26.63 24.15
C ALA A 338 41.15 25.96 23.53
N THR A 339 40.87 26.26 22.28
CA THR A 339 39.81 25.59 21.50
C THR A 339 40.44 24.74 20.43
N SER A 340 39.90 23.54 20.20
CA SER A 340 40.36 22.69 19.11
C SER A 340 39.98 23.26 17.74
N GLN A 341 40.98 23.30 16.86
CA GLN A 341 40.82 23.55 15.44
C GLN A 341 41.53 22.42 14.69
N ASP A 342 40.84 21.80 13.73
CA ASP A 342 41.34 20.64 12.98
C ASP A 342 41.85 19.51 13.91
N GLY A 343 41.15 19.28 15.03
CA GLY A 343 41.50 18.29 16.03
C GLY A 343 42.69 18.64 16.91
N LYS A 344 43.18 19.89 16.91
CA LYS A 344 44.33 20.31 17.73
C LYS A 344 44.00 21.55 18.56
N ALA A 345 44.35 21.53 19.83
CA ALA A 345 44.38 22.71 20.69
C ALA A 345 45.78 22.84 21.31
N VAL A 346 46.35 24.04 21.38
CA VAL A 346 47.72 24.24 21.88
C VAL A 346 47.71 25.28 23.01
N PHE A 347 48.36 24.92 24.12
CA PHE A 347 48.69 25.81 25.22
C PHE A 347 50.18 26.13 25.14
N ASN A 348 50.53 27.38 24.82
CA ASN A 348 51.92 27.83 24.70
C ASN A 348 52.42 28.48 26.00
N ASP A 349 53.75 28.57 26.14
CA ASP A 349 54.42 29.26 27.24
C ASP A 349 54.01 28.78 28.65
N ILE A 350 53.82 27.48 28.79
CA ILE A 350 53.40 26.86 30.05
C ILE A 350 54.64 26.50 30.88
N LYS A 351 54.64 26.91 32.15
CA LYS A 351 55.73 26.58 33.08
C LYS A 351 55.86 25.05 33.24
N PRO A 352 57.07 24.50 33.35
CA PRO A 352 57.25 23.07 33.63
C PRO A 352 56.61 22.67 34.97
N ALA A 353 55.60 21.80 34.92
CA ALA A 353 54.88 21.23 36.08
C ALA A 353 53.88 20.16 35.61
N GLU A 354 53.18 19.53 36.55
CA GLU A 354 52.00 18.69 36.29
C GLU A 354 50.73 19.55 36.18
N TYR A 355 49.91 19.28 35.17
CA TYR A 355 48.63 19.96 34.90
C TYR A 355 47.52 18.96 34.60
N THR A 356 46.27 19.41 34.72
CA THR A 356 45.08 18.67 34.25
C THR A 356 44.38 19.45 33.14
N ILE A 357 44.02 18.76 32.06
CA ILE A 357 43.26 19.33 30.95
C ILE A 357 41.80 18.95 31.16
N HIS A 358 40.94 19.96 31.32
CA HIS A 358 39.50 19.80 31.40
C HIS A 358 38.88 20.21 30.07
N GLU A 359 38.11 19.33 29.44
CA GLU A 359 37.16 19.77 28.43
C GLU A 359 35.94 20.36 29.14
N VAL A 360 35.60 21.59 28.80
CA VAL A 360 34.48 22.33 29.42
C VAL A 360 33.28 22.45 28.49
N GLU A 361 33.51 22.29 27.18
CA GLU A 361 32.48 22.29 26.16
C GLU A 361 32.91 21.33 25.05
N ALA A 362 32.12 20.29 24.82
CA ALA A 362 32.32 19.36 23.73
C ALA A 362 31.83 19.96 22.41
N PRO A 363 32.34 19.50 21.25
CA PRO A 363 31.78 19.80 19.95
C PRO A 363 30.30 19.38 19.86
N GLN A 364 29.53 20.03 18.99
CA GLN A 364 28.12 19.70 18.79
C GLN A 364 27.95 18.21 18.43
N GLY A 365 27.05 17.52 19.14
CA GLY A 365 26.78 16.10 18.93
C GLY A 365 27.74 15.16 19.65
N TYR A 366 28.55 15.65 20.59
CA TYR A 366 29.48 14.86 21.39
C TYR A 366 29.30 15.11 22.90
N LEU A 367 29.70 14.12 23.71
CA LEU A 367 29.72 14.22 25.17
C LEU A 367 31.08 14.73 25.65
N VAL A 368 31.06 15.60 26.66
CA VAL A 368 32.28 16.07 27.35
C VAL A 368 33.02 14.88 27.96
N THR A 369 34.31 14.76 27.63
CA THR A 369 35.16 13.69 28.16
C THR A 369 35.75 14.03 29.54
N ASN A 370 36.22 13.00 30.24
CA ASN A 370 36.89 13.15 31.53
C ASN A 370 38.24 13.89 31.39
N PRO A 371 38.69 14.60 32.44
CA PRO A 371 39.97 15.30 32.43
C PRO A 371 41.18 14.37 32.25
N VAL A 372 42.24 14.88 31.62
CA VAL A 372 43.50 14.15 31.38
C VAL A 372 44.67 14.87 32.02
N ASN A 373 45.56 14.12 32.69
CA ASN A 373 46.79 14.67 33.27
C ASN A 373 47.88 14.83 32.20
N VAL A 374 48.67 15.90 32.29
CA VAL A 374 49.81 16.15 31.41
C VAL A 374 50.97 16.79 32.17
N THR A 375 52.16 16.23 31.99
CA THR A 375 53.42 16.82 32.48
C THR A 375 53.99 17.76 31.43
N VAL A 376 54.17 19.03 31.75
CA VAL A 376 54.88 20.00 30.89
C VAL A 376 56.37 19.94 31.19
N LYS A 377 57.18 19.76 30.14
CA LYS A 377 58.64 19.70 30.23
C LYS A 377 59.28 20.94 29.62
N PRO A 378 60.44 21.41 30.11
CA PRO A 378 61.12 22.56 29.54
C PRO A 378 61.41 22.39 28.05
N ASN A 379 61.14 23.42 27.25
CA ASN A 379 61.42 23.47 25.81
C ASN A 379 60.88 22.28 24.99
N LYS A 380 59.80 21.63 25.44
CA LYS A 380 59.17 20.49 24.76
C LYS A 380 57.67 20.67 24.66
N VAL A 381 57.08 20.07 23.62
CA VAL A 381 55.63 19.97 23.45
C VAL A 381 55.15 18.64 24.02
N SER A 382 54.38 18.70 25.10
CA SER A 382 53.71 17.53 25.67
C SER A 382 52.41 17.27 24.92
N ILE A 383 52.17 16.03 24.50
CA ILE A 383 50.97 15.66 23.73
C ILE A 383 49.99 14.93 24.66
N ALA A 384 48.74 15.38 24.67
CA ALA A 384 47.63 14.70 25.33
C ALA A 384 46.55 14.35 24.30
N GLU A 385 46.04 13.12 24.34
CA GLU A 385 44.91 12.72 23.49
C GLU A 385 43.62 12.71 24.30
N MET A 386 42.57 13.33 23.76
CA MET A 386 41.24 13.35 24.36
C MET A 386 40.24 12.88 23.30
N THR A 387 39.35 11.96 23.70
CA THR A 387 38.39 11.33 22.80
C THR A 387 36.97 11.57 23.31
N ASP A 388 36.10 12.15 22.48
CA ASP A 388 34.69 12.28 22.85
C ASP A 388 33.85 11.15 22.29
N THR A 389 32.86 10.77 23.08
CA THR A 389 31.82 9.85 22.63
C THR A 389 30.76 10.65 21.86
N GLN A 390 30.50 10.27 20.61
CA GLN A 390 29.41 10.85 19.85
C GLN A 390 28.06 10.52 20.51
N ILE A 391 27.17 11.51 20.59
CA ILE A 391 25.78 11.33 21.00
C ILE A 391 25.10 10.42 19.98
N LYS A 392 24.51 9.33 20.45
CA LYS A 392 23.73 8.42 19.61
C LYS A 392 22.40 8.06 20.30
N GLY A 393 21.36 7.82 19.53
CA GLY A 393 20.02 7.48 20.02
C GLY A 393 19.35 6.43 19.13
N LYS A 394 18.07 6.18 19.38
CA LYS A 394 17.25 5.28 18.56
C LYS A 394 15.94 5.94 18.18
N ILE A 395 15.37 5.49 17.09
CA ILE A 395 14.03 5.83 16.64
C ILE A 395 13.20 4.55 16.79
N GLN A 396 12.05 4.65 17.44
CA GLN A 396 11.10 3.56 17.58
C GLN A 396 9.76 3.96 16.97
N VAL A 397 9.23 3.12 16.10
CA VAL A 397 7.93 3.31 15.47
C VAL A 397 6.95 2.32 16.07
N LEU A 398 5.84 2.81 16.60
CA LEU A 398 4.67 2.02 16.94
C LEU A 398 3.65 2.14 15.78
N LYS A 399 3.47 1.04 15.07
CA LYS A 399 2.53 0.93 13.96
C LYS A 399 1.21 0.34 14.45
N VAL A 400 0.12 1.07 14.23
CA VAL A 400 -1.24 0.62 14.61
C VAL A 400 -2.25 0.78 13.47
N ASP A 401 -3.36 0.08 13.61
CA ASP A 401 -4.60 0.28 12.87
C ASP A 401 -5.26 1.60 13.29
N GLU A 402 -5.70 2.40 12.33
CA GLU A 402 -6.28 3.73 12.62
C GLU A 402 -7.60 3.69 13.39
N GLU A 403 -8.44 2.66 13.17
CA GLU A 403 -9.78 2.59 13.76
C GLU A 403 -9.75 1.88 15.13
N THR A 404 -8.95 0.83 15.25
CA THR A 404 -8.95 -0.07 16.41
C THR A 404 -7.75 0.11 17.33
N ASN A 405 -6.73 0.86 16.91
CA ASN A 405 -5.44 1.02 17.60
C ASN A 405 -4.69 -0.30 17.84
N THR A 406 -5.03 -1.39 17.15
CA THR A 406 -4.31 -2.66 17.29
C THR A 406 -2.94 -2.59 16.61
N PRO A 407 -1.88 -3.16 17.20
CA PRO A 407 -0.55 -3.15 16.59
C PRO A 407 -0.48 -3.92 15.26
N LEU A 408 0.29 -3.43 14.30
CA LEU A 408 0.41 -4.00 12.96
C LEU A 408 1.83 -4.45 12.61
N GLN A 409 1.96 -5.73 12.26
CA GLN A 409 3.21 -6.35 11.81
C GLN A 409 3.45 -6.15 10.31
N GLY A 410 4.72 -5.99 9.93
CA GLY A 410 5.16 -6.04 8.54
C GLY A 410 5.11 -4.72 7.78
N ALA A 411 4.88 -3.59 8.46
CA ALA A 411 5.12 -2.28 7.87
C ALA A 411 6.63 -2.04 7.73
N GLU A 412 7.08 -1.51 6.60
CA GLU A 412 8.48 -1.10 6.41
C GLU A 412 8.58 0.43 6.42
N PHE A 413 9.43 0.96 7.29
CA PHE A 413 9.75 2.37 7.38
C PHE A 413 11.18 2.62 6.91
N GLU A 414 11.32 3.58 6.01
CA GLU A 414 12.61 4.14 5.62
C GLU A 414 13.00 5.28 6.56
N ILE A 415 14.24 5.24 7.07
CA ILE A 415 14.86 6.34 7.79
C ILE A 415 15.89 6.98 6.88
N THR A 416 15.76 8.29 6.66
CA THR A 416 16.72 9.08 5.87
C THR A 416 17.32 10.22 6.68
N GLN A 417 18.52 10.66 6.30
CA GLN A 417 19.19 11.85 6.81
C GLN A 417 19.72 12.63 5.60
N ASP A 418 19.40 13.93 5.51
CA ASP A 418 19.77 14.79 4.38
C ASP A 418 19.42 14.19 3.00
N GLY A 419 18.28 13.48 2.91
CA GLY A 419 17.82 12.80 1.69
C GLY A 419 18.54 11.50 1.35
N LYS A 420 19.48 11.05 2.18
CA LYS A 420 20.18 9.77 2.01
C LYS A 420 19.56 8.68 2.88
N HIS A 421 19.33 7.52 2.29
CA HIS A 421 18.91 6.30 2.99
C HIS A 421 19.92 5.91 4.08
N ILE A 422 19.42 5.68 5.29
CA ILE A 422 20.21 5.21 6.45
C ILE A 422 19.90 3.74 6.74
N GLU A 423 18.62 3.43 6.97
CA GLU A 423 18.16 2.05 7.15
C GLU A 423 16.66 1.91 6.88
N THR A 424 16.21 0.66 6.72
CA THR A 424 14.80 0.28 6.73
C THR A 424 14.52 -0.55 7.98
N ILE A 425 13.46 -0.23 8.70
CA ILE A 425 12.99 -0.99 9.85
C ILE A 425 11.62 -1.59 9.57
N THR A 426 11.40 -2.83 10.02
CA THR A 426 10.13 -3.55 9.83
C THR A 426 9.45 -3.80 11.17
N THR A 427 8.14 -3.59 11.25
CA THR A 427 7.39 -3.76 12.50
C THR A 427 7.16 -5.24 12.82
N GLY A 428 7.38 -5.60 14.09
CA GLY A 428 7.12 -6.95 14.62
C GLY A 428 5.65 -7.21 14.97
N GLU A 429 5.36 -8.35 15.61
CA GLU A 429 4.00 -8.75 16.05
C GLU A 429 3.35 -7.75 17.02
N ASN A 430 4.16 -7.06 17.83
CA ASN A 430 3.71 -6.01 18.74
C ASN A 430 3.58 -4.63 18.05
N GLY A 431 3.69 -4.57 16.72
CA GLY A 431 3.66 -3.34 15.93
C GLY A 431 4.87 -2.43 16.10
N ILE A 432 5.91 -2.86 16.81
CA ILE A 432 7.08 -2.03 17.09
C ILE A 432 8.20 -2.34 16.10
N ALA A 433 8.80 -1.30 15.56
CA ALA A 433 10.07 -1.33 14.83
C ALA A 433 11.05 -0.39 15.54
N THR A 434 12.31 -0.80 15.73
CA THR A 434 13.34 0.06 16.36
C THR A 434 14.57 0.10 15.48
N SER A 435 15.07 1.32 15.24
CA SER A 435 16.29 1.58 14.48
C SER A 435 17.53 0.98 15.15
N SER A 436 18.59 0.90 14.36
CA SER A 436 19.96 0.81 14.88
C SER A 436 20.31 2.05 15.74
N LEU A 437 21.49 2.04 16.36
CA LEU A 437 21.96 3.16 17.16
C LEU A 437 22.45 4.28 16.22
N LEU A 438 21.65 5.32 16.06
CA LEU A 438 21.84 6.40 15.09
C LEU A 438 22.57 7.61 15.71
N PRO A 439 23.54 8.22 15.00
CA PRO A 439 24.23 9.43 15.46
C PRO A 439 23.32 10.64 15.71
N PHE A 440 23.82 11.61 16.46
CA PHE A 440 23.24 12.94 16.60
C PHE A 440 22.89 13.52 15.22
N GLY A 441 21.66 14.04 15.08
CA GLY A 441 21.20 14.62 13.82
C GLY A 441 19.69 14.65 13.67
N ASN A 442 19.26 15.18 12.53
CA ASN A 442 17.87 15.21 12.11
C ASN A 442 17.62 14.10 11.09
N TYR A 443 16.55 13.34 11.29
CA TYR A 443 16.14 12.22 10.48
C TYR A 443 14.70 12.43 9.99
N LEU A 444 14.35 11.74 8.93
CA LEU A 444 12.98 11.66 8.41
C LEU A 444 12.58 10.19 8.33
N VAL A 445 11.46 9.85 8.93
CA VAL A 445 10.91 8.48 8.96
C VAL A 445 9.67 8.44 8.08
N LYS A 446 9.61 7.50 7.14
CA LYS A 446 8.51 7.38 6.17
C LYS A 446 8.11 5.93 5.97
N GLU A 447 6.82 5.64 5.98
CA GLU A 447 6.34 4.31 5.58
C GLU A 447 6.52 4.13 4.07
N ILE A 448 7.25 3.09 3.67
CA ILE A 448 7.48 2.74 2.26
C ILE A 448 6.69 1.49 1.84
N LYS A 449 6.18 0.73 2.81
CA LYS A 449 5.33 -0.43 2.59
C LYS A 449 4.37 -0.62 3.76
N ALA A 450 3.07 -0.62 3.46
CA ALA A 450 2.03 -0.91 4.42
C ALA A 450 2.06 -2.38 4.87
N PRO A 451 1.56 -2.69 6.08
CA PRO A 451 1.18 -4.05 6.45
C PRO A 451 0.22 -4.66 5.42
N ALA A 452 0.25 -5.98 5.29
CA ALA A 452 -0.70 -6.68 4.42
C ALA A 452 -2.14 -6.30 4.80
N LYS A 453 -2.98 -6.03 3.78
CA LYS A 453 -4.40 -5.61 3.91
C LYS A 453 -4.63 -4.15 4.28
N TYR A 454 -3.58 -3.34 4.41
CA TYR A 454 -3.66 -1.91 4.76
C TYR A 454 -3.25 -1.02 3.59
N VAL A 455 -3.79 0.21 3.57
CA VAL A 455 -3.42 1.26 2.63
C VAL A 455 -2.12 1.91 3.09
N LEU A 456 -1.17 2.17 2.18
CA LEU A 456 0.08 2.89 2.47
C LEU A 456 -0.21 4.32 2.95
N ASN A 457 0.35 4.68 4.09
CA ASN A 457 0.29 6.04 4.62
C ASN A 457 1.64 6.75 4.36
N GLY A 458 1.64 7.69 3.42
CA GLY A 458 2.86 8.41 3.02
C GLY A 458 3.29 9.54 3.97
N GLU A 459 2.69 9.68 5.15
CA GLU A 459 3.05 10.70 6.14
C GLU A 459 4.53 10.56 6.58
N GLU A 460 5.25 11.67 6.56
CA GLU A 460 6.66 11.75 6.92
C GLU A 460 6.82 12.34 8.33
N HIS A 461 7.63 11.68 9.16
CA HIS A 461 7.85 12.05 10.55
C HIS A 461 9.27 12.59 10.74
N PRO A 462 9.46 13.90 10.98
CA PRO A 462 10.76 14.46 11.30
C PRO A 462 11.15 14.12 12.74
N VAL A 463 12.35 13.57 12.93
CA VAL A 463 12.86 13.10 14.23
C VAL A 463 14.26 13.65 14.48
N THR A 464 14.51 14.20 15.67
CA THR A 464 15.83 14.71 16.07
C THR A 464 16.44 13.88 17.19
N ILE A 465 17.65 13.37 16.99
CA ILE A 465 18.47 12.75 18.04
C ILE A 465 19.39 13.82 18.63
N SER A 466 19.08 14.28 19.84
CA SER A 466 19.83 15.32 20.56
C SER A 466 20.44 14.83 21.89
N GLU A 467 19.95 13.72 22.44
CA GLU A 467 20.35 13.20 23.75
C GLU A 467 20.90 11.77 23.63
N ASN A 468 22.00 11.49 24.34
CA ASN A 468 22.67 10.19 24.25
C ASN A 468 21.85 9.08 24.93
N GLY A 469 21.69 7.96 24.23
CA GLY A 469 20.95 6.78 24.70
C GLY A 469 19.43 6.91 24.67
N LYS A 470 18.88 8.04 24.23
CA LYS A 470 17.43 8.27 24.16
C LYS A 470 16.81 7.53 22.97
N THR A 471 15.64 6.94 23.20
CA THR A 471 14.76 6.42 22.14
C THR A 471 13.67 7.45 21.88
N ILE A 472 13.53 7.90 20.64
CA ILE A 472 12.43 8.75 20.20
C ILE A 472 11.32 7.86 19.65
N GLU A 473 10.15 7.90 20.27
CA GLU A 473 8.99 7.10 19.91
C GLU A 473 8.05 7.90 19.00
N ILE A 474 7.62 7.31 17.89
CA ILE A 474 6.59 7.85 17.01
C ILE A 474 5.48 6.81 16.81
N THR A 475 4.24 7.27 16.64
CA THR A 475 3.09 6.41 16.34
C THR A 475 2.63 6.69 14.91
N HIS A 476 2.44 5.64 14.12
CA HIS A 476 2.01 5.75 12.73
C HIS A 476 0.82 4.83 12.43
N THR A 477 -0.25 5.38 11.87
CA THR A 477 -1.52 4.68 11.67
C THR A 477 -1.74 4.32 10.19
N ASN A 478 -2.38 3.17 9.91
CA ASN A 478 -2.86 2.85 8.56
C ASN A 478 -4.34 2.48 8.60
N LYS A 479 -5.02 2.79 7.50
CA LYS A 479 -6.40 2.38 7.24
C LYS A 479 -6.40 0.99 6.63
N ILE A 480 -7.27 0.11 7.13
CA ILE A 480 -7.53 -1.18 6.47
C ILE A 480 -8.13 -0.91 5.08
N ILE A 481 -7.74 -1.71 4.09
CA ILE A 481 -8.34 -1.65 2.74
C ILE A 481 -9.83 -1.94 2.88
N LYS A 482 -10.68 -1.10 2.31
CA LYS A 482 -12.14 -1.31 2.24
C LYS A 482 -12.61 -1.24 0.78
N GLY A 483 -13.64 -2.00 0.44
CA GLY A 483 -14.27 -1.99 -0.88
C GLY A 483 -15.78 -2.20 -0.77
N LYS A 484 -16.51 -1.96 -1.85
CA LYS A 484 -17.96 -2.14 -1.90
C LYS A 484 -18.35 -3.26 -2.84
N VAL A 485 -19.50 -3.84 -2.61
CA VAL A 485 -20.11 -4.84 -3.51
C VAL A 485 -21.36 -4.22 -4.10
N ALA A 486 -21.48 -4.26 -5.41
CA ALA A 486 -22.64 -3.77 -6.12
C ALA A 486 -23.26 -4.85 -6.99
N VAL A 487 -24.56 -4.80 -7.16
CA VAL A 487 -25.32 -5.71 -8.03
C VAL A 487 -26.12 -4.89 -9.02
N LYS A 488 -26.09 -5.29 -10.28
CA LYS A 488 -27.01 -4.86 -11.31
C LYS A 488 -27.93 -6.02 -11.68
N LYS A 489 -29.22 -5.87 -11.39
CA LYS A 489 -30.22 -6.91 -11.49
C LYS A 489 -31.15 -6.69 -12.68
N THR A 490 -31.21 -7.66 -13.57
CA THR A 490 -32.03 -7.61 -14.80
C THR A 490 -32.88 -8.86 -14.98
N ASP A 491 -33.85 -8.77 -15.88
CA ASP A 491 -34.60 -9.90 -16.44
C ASP A 491 -33.71 -10.71 -17.40
N SER A 492 -33.83 -12.05 -17.39
CA SER A 492 -33.01 -12.91 -18.25
C SER A 492 -33.42 -12.92 -19.73
N GLU A 493 -34.62 -12.43 -20.07
CA GLU A 493 -35.18 -12.46 -21.44
C GLU A 493 -35.33 -11.07 -22.05
N ILE A 494 -35.51 -10.03 -21.23
CA ILE A 494 -35.65 -8.62 -21.62
C ILE A 494 -34.47 -7.84 -21.05
N ALA A 495 -33.41 -7.70 -21.85
CA ALA A 495 -32.11 -7.18 -21.41
C ALA A 495 -32.18 -5.82 -20.68
N ASP A 496 -33.06 -4.92 -21.11
CA ASP A 496 -33.17 -3.56 -20.54
C ASP A 496 -34.18 -3.45 -19.38
N LEU A 497 -34.76 -4.57 -18.93
CA LEU A 497 -35.71 -4.58 -17.81
C LEU A 497 -34.97 -4.80 -16.49
N ASN A 498 -34.73 -3.70 -15.78
CA ASN A 498 -34.15 -3.72 -14.44
C ASN A 498 -35.15 -4.21 -13.38
N LEU A 499 -34.67 -4.92 -12.36
CA LEU A 499 -35.53 -5.56 -11.35
C LEU A 499 -35.32 -4.99 -9.95
N GLU A 500 -36.37 -4.36 -9.42
CA GLU A 500 -36.47 -3.87 -8.04
C GLU A 500 -36.80 -4.99 -7.05
N GLY A 501 -36.23 -4.90 -5.85
CA GLY A 501 -36.61 -5.74 -4.71
C GLY A 501 -35.94 -7.11 -4.65
N ALA A 502 -34.91 -7.38 -5.46
CA ALA A 502 -34.02 -8.53 -5.23
C ALA A 502 -33.19 -8.27 -3.98
N GLU A 503 -33.16 -9.22 -3.04
CA GLU A 503 -32.32 -9.15 -1.84
C GLU A 503 -31.12 -10.06 -2.01
N PHE A 504 -29.93 -9.51 -1.78
CA PHE A 504 -28.67 -10.24 -1.74
C PHE A 504 -28.09 -10.17 -0.35
N THR A 505 -27.62 -11.30 0.16
CA THR A 505 -26.89 -11.37 1.41
C THR A 505 -25.45 -11.71 1.14
N ILE A 506 -24.55 -10.93 1.74
CA ILE A 506 -23.09 -11.10 1.68
C ILE A 506 -22.63 -11.75 2.98
N TYR A 507 -21.83 -12.81 2.86
CA TYR A 507 -21.29 -13.57 3.97
C TYR A 507 -19.76 -13.49 4.01
N ASP A 508 -19.19 -13.46 5.21
CA ASP A 508 -17.76 -13.67 5.43
C ASP A 508 -17.36 -15.15 5.24
N ASN A 509 -16.06 -15.45 5.35
CA ASN A 509 -15.52 -16.82 5.28
C ASN A 509 -16.09 -17.78 6.34
N ASN A 510 -16.60 -17.26 7.45
CA ASN A 510 -17.20 -18.05 8.52
C ASN A 510 -18.71 -18.26 8.31
N LYS A 511 -19.26 -17.79 7.18
CA LYS A 511 -20.69 -17.79 6.84
C LYS A 511 -21.55 -16.89 7.73
N ASN A 512 -20.97 -15.89 8.38
CA ASN A 512 -21.74 -14.86 9.06
C ASN A 512 -22.21 -13.82 8.05
N THR A 513 -23.45 -13.36 8.19
CA THR A 513 -23.97 -12.23 7.42
C THR A 513 -23.21 -10.96 7.78
N VAL A 514 -22.61 -10.31 6.78
CA VAL A 514 -21.92 -9.01 6.95
C VAL A 514 -22.71 -7.85 6.36
N ALA A 515 -23.50 -8.09 5.33
CA ALA A 515 -24.38 -7.09 4.74
C ALA A 515 -25.54 -7.76 4.00
N THR A 516 -26.66 -7.03 3.89
CA THR A 516 -27.79 -7.37 3.03
C THR A 516 -28.12 -6.14 2.20
N ILE A 517 -28.18 -6.30 0.88
CA ILE A 517 -28.44 -5.22 -0.07
C ILE A 517 -29.70 -5.57 -0.87
N THR A 518 -30.52 -4.57 -1.17
CA THR A 518 -31.76 -4.75 -1.94
C THR A 518 -31.74 -3.84 -3.17
N THR A 519 -32.13 -4.36 -4.32
CA THR A 519 -32.11 -3.59 -5.57
C THR A 519 -33.21 -2.55 -5.62
N ASP A 520 -32.86 -1.35 -6.09
CA ASP A 520 -33.77 -0.24 -6.32
C ASP A 520 -34.52 -0.37 -7.66
N LYS A 521 -35.24 0.69 -8.06
CA LYS A 521 -36.00 0.76 -9.33
C LYS A 521 -35.13 0.62 -10.58
N ASP A 522 -33.87 1.00 -10.49
CA ASP A 522 -32.90 0.84 -11.56
C ASP A 522 -32.23 -0.54 -11.50
N GLY A 523 -32.67 -1.43 -10.61
CA GLY A 523 -32.09 -2.75 -10.40
C GLY A 523 -30.69 -2.68 -9.79
N TYR A 524 -30.31 -1.57 -9.17
CA TYR A 524 -29.00 -1.39 -8.56
C TYR A 524 -29.07 -1.58 -7.05
N ALA A 525 -28.08 -2.25 -6.49
CA ALA A 525 -27.87 -2.34 -5.05
C ALA A 525 -26.39 -2.21 -4.75
N GLU A 526 -26.02 -1.54 -3.66
CA GLU A 526 -24.63 -1.37 -3.23
C GLU A 526 -24.52 -1.56 -1.73
N SER A 527 -23.44 -2.20 -1.28
CA SER A 527 -23.15 -2.39 0.14
C SER A 527 -22.45 -1.17 0.74
N GLU A 528 -22.54 -1.04 2.07
CA GLU A 528 -21.55 -0.27 2.82
C GLU A 528 -20.13 -0.83 2.59
N PRO A 529 -19.06 -0.03 2.80
CA PRO A 529 -17.70 -0.50 2.67
C PRO A 529 -17.41 -1.70 3.58
N LEU A 530 -16.97 -2.80 2.98
CA LEU A 530 -16.52 -4.01 3.65
C LEU A 530 -14.99 -4.03 3.71
N ASN A 531 -14.45 -4.56 4.80
CA ASN A 531 -13.00 -4.69 4.98
C ASN A 531 -12.36 -5.62 3.94
N TYR A 532 -11.05 -5.54 3.80
CA TYR A 532 -10.26 -6.50 3.04
C TYR A 532 -10.63 -7.93 3.44
N GLY A 533 -10.90 -8.76 2.45
CA GLY A 533 -11.22 -10.16 2.69
C GLY A 533 -11.92 -10.83 1.52
N THR A 534 -12.13 -12.12 1.71
CA THR A 534 -12.94 -12.94 0.82
C THR A 534 -14.35 -13.09 1.40
N TYR A 535 -15.34 -12.91 0.54
CA TYR A 535 -16.75 -12.96 0.87
C TYR A 535 -17.49 -13.81 -0.17
N THR A 536 -18.68 -14.24 0.16
CA THR A 536 -19.62 -14.83 -0.79
C THR A 536 -20.91 -14.05 -0.78
N MET A 537 -21.57 -13.92 -1.93
CA MET A 537 -22.88 -13.31 -2.05
C MET A 537 -23.85 -14.31 -2.66
N GLN A 538 -25.09 -14.32 -2.19
CA GLN A 538 -26.18 -15.08 -2.79
C GLN A 538 -27.47 -14.26 -2.79
N GLU A 539 -28.35 -14.51 -3.76
CA GLU A 539 -29.70 -13.96 -3.73
C GLU A 539 -30.50 -14.70 -2.65
N THR A 540 -31.02 -13.98 -1.66
CA THR A 540 -31.84 -14.54 -0.57
C THR A 540 -33.34 -14.35 -0.80
N LYS A 541 -33.71 -13.39 -1.65
CA LYS A 541 -35.09 -13.14 -2.06
C LYS A 541 -35.14 -12.64 -3.50
N ALA A 542 -35.87 -13.36 -4.35
CA ALA A 542 -36.09 -12.95 -5.73
C ALA A 542 -37.03 -11.72 -5.79
N PRO A 543 -36.91 -10.88 -6.83
CA PRO A 543 -37.93 -9.90 -7.18
C PRO A 543 -39.31 -10.55 -7.34
N LYS A 544 -40.36 -9.77 -7.08
CA LYS A 544 -41.74 -10.25 -7.24
C LYS A 544 -41.98 -10.73 -8.68
N GLY A 545 -42.41 -11.98 -8.83
CA GLY A 545 -42.68 -12.59 -10.13
C GLY A 545 -41.49 -13.28 -10.79
N TYR A 546 -40.37 -13.43 -10.09
CA TYR A 546 -39.16 -14.08 -10.58
C TYR A 546 -38.77 -15.29 -9.72
N LEU A 547 -38.02 -16.21 -10.32
CA LEU A 547 -37.43 -17.36 -9.64
C LEU A 547 -36.18 -16.93 -8.86
N LEU A 548 -35.97 -17.53 -7.69
CA LEU A 548 -34.77 -17.31 -6.88
C LEU A 548 -33.56 -17.98 -7.53
N SER A 549 -32.49 -17.22 -7.71
CA SER A 549 -31.20 -17.74 -8.16
C SER A 549 -30.49 -18.48 -7.02
N ASN A 550 -29.99 -19.68 -7.30
CA ASN A 550 -29.16 -20.47 -6.38
C ASN A 550 -27.66 -20.26 -6.59
N LYS A 551 -27.28 -19.31 -7.47
CA LYS A 551 -25.89 -19.01 -7.76
C LYS A 551 -25.23 -18.31 -6.56
N VAL A 552 -24.00 -18.71 -6.27
CA VAL A 552 -23.13 -18.05 -5.29
C VAL A 552 -22.03 -17.32 -6.04
N TRP A 553 -21.76 -16.08 -5.65
CA TRP A 553 -20.70 -15.24 -6.21
C TRP A 553 -19.58 -15.05 -5.20
N ASP A 554 -18.35 -15.39 -5.60
CA ASP A 554 -17.17 -15.12 -4.80
C ASP A 554 -16.73 -13.66 -4.97
N ILE A 555 -16.42 -13.00 -3.86
CA ILE A 555 -15.99 -11.61 -3.80
C ILE A 555 -14.63 -11.56 -3.10
N ASN A 556 -13.67 -10.84 -3.68
CA ASN A 556 -12.35 -10.66 -3.08
C ASN A 556 -12.01 -9.16 -3.03
N ILE A 557 -12.16 -8.56 -1.86
CA ILE A 557 -11.83 -7.15 -1.63
C ILE A 557 -10.34 -7.05 -1.31
N ASN A 558 -9.60 -6.48 -2.25
CA ASN A 558 -8.15 -6.35 -2.20
C ASN A 558 -7.63 -4.98 -2.62
N GLU A 559 -8.49 -4.12 -3.16
CA GLU A 559 -8.17 -2.76 -3.60
C GLU A 559 -9.04 -1.76 -2.83
N ASN A 560 -8.42 -0.67 -2.35
CA ASN A 560 -9.13 0.33 -1.56
C ASN A 560 -10.09 1.15 -2.43
N ASP A 561 -11.27 1.46 -1.88
CA ASP A 561 -12.36 2.22 -2.51
C ASP A 561 -12.88 1.63 -3.83
N LYS A 562 -12.53 0.38 -4.15
CA LYS A 562 -13.04 -0.32 -5.32
C LYS A 562 -14.46 -0.83 -5.09
N THR A 563 -15.31 -0.66 -6.10
CA THR A 563 -16.64 -1.29 -6.15
C THR A 563 -16.58 -2.51 -7.06
N TYR A 564 -16.92 -3.67 -6.51
CA TYR A 564 -17.00 -4.94 -7.23
C TYR A 564 -18.44 -5.16 -7.69
N THR A 565 -18.69 -4.93 -8.97
CA THR A 565 -20.04 -5.00 -9.56
C THR A 565 -20.32 -6.37 -10.18
N PHE A 566 -21.52 -6.91 -9.92
CA PHE A 566 -21.99 -8.17 -10.46
C PHE A 566 -23.29 -7.98 -11.26
N ASP A 567 -23.28 -8.38 -12.52
CA ASP A 567 -24.49 -8.45 -13.34
C ASP A 567 -25.22 -9.76 -13.07
N VAL A 568 -26.47 -9.67 -12.61
CA VAL A 568 -27.27 -10.82 -12.17
C VAL A 568 -28.64 -10.81 -12.83
N SER A 569 -28.91 -11.77 -13.69
CA SER A 569 -30.22 -11.98 -14.32
C SER A 569 -31.08 -12.99 -13.55
N ASN A 570 -32.41 -12.81 -13.50
CA ASN A 570 -33.35 -13.84 -13.00
C ASN A 570 -34.36 -14.23 -14.08
N ASP A 571 -34.74 -15.49 -14.02
CA ASP A 571 -35.82 -16.03 -14.83
C ASP A 571 -37.18 -15.61 -14.26
N VAL A 572 -38.02 -15.04 -15.11
CA VAL A 572 -39.40 -14.69 -14.76
C VAL A 572 -40.23 -15.97 -14.57
N ILE A 573 -41.12 -15.97 -13.59
CA ILE A 573 -42.10 -17.04 -13.42
C ILE A 573 -42.99 -17.10 -14.66
N LYS A 574 -43.22 -18.31 -15.21
CA LYS A 574 -44.08 -18.52 -16.38
C LYS A 574 -45.16 -19.56 -16.12
N GLY A 575 -46.29 -19.42 -16.80
CA GLY A 575 -47.39 -20.40 -16.74
C GLY A 575 -48.24 -20.36 -18.00
N LYS A 576 -49.29 -21.19 -18.05
CA LYS A 576 -50.17 -21.31 -19.21
C LYS A 576 -51.62 -21.14 -18.82
N LEU A 577 -52.45 -20.66 -19.74
CA LEU A 577 -53.90 -20.73 -19.64
C LEU A 577 -54.39 -21.90 -20.50
N GLN A 578 -55.25 -22.74 -19.92
CA GLN A 578 -56.11 -23.68 -20.62
C GLN A 578 -57.54 -23.15 -20.61
N ILE A 579 -58.09 -22.93 -21.79
CA ILE A 579 -59.51 -22.61 -21.98
C ILE A 579 -60.25 -23.90 -22.27
N VAL A 580 -61.33 -24.14 -21.54
CA VAL A 580 -62.26 -25.26 -21.74
C VAL A 580 -63.57 -24.68 -22.23
N LYS A 581 -63.87 -24.91 -23.50
CA LYS A 581 -65.01 -24.33 -24.19
C LYS A 581 -66.10 -25.37 -24.38
N VAL A 582 -67.27 -25.10 -23.82
CA VAL A 582 -68.41 -26.01 -23.81
C VAL A 582 -69.71 -25.31 -24.22
N ASP A 583 -70.72 -26.11 -24.53
CA ASP A 583 -72.08 -25.66 -24.82
C ASP A 583 -72.79 -25.25 -23.51
N SER A 584 -73.54 -24.14 -23.51
CA SER A 584 -74.22 -23.67 -22.29
C SER A 584 -75.40 -24.55 -21.87
N GLU A 585 -76.01 -25.28 -22.81
CA GLU A 585 -77.14 -26.18 -22.55
C GLU A 585 -76.68 -27.63 -22.29
N ASN A 586 -75.44 -27.95 -22.69
CA ASN A 586 -74.82 -29.25 -22.42
C ASN A 586 -73.31 -29.11 -22.19
N GLU A 587 -72.90 -29.00 -20.93
CA GLU A 587 -71.50 -28.79 -20.56
C GLU A 587 -70.57 -29.97 -20.89
N GLU A 588 -71.11 -31.15 -21.23
CA GLU A 588 -70.34 -32.30 -21.71
C GLU A 588 -70.01 -32.20 -23.21
N LYS A 589 -70.65 -31.29 -23.94
CA LYS A 589 -70.43 -31.09 -25.37
C LYS A 589 -69.33 -30.05 -25.59
N PRO A 590 -68.15 -30.46 -26.09
CA PRO A 590 -67.08 -29.53 -26.40
C PRO A 590 -67.42 -28.66 -27.62
N VAL A 591 -66.85 -27.46 -27.67
CA VAL A 591 -67.06 -26.51 -28.78
C VAL A 591 -65.72 -26.18 -29.44
N GLU A 592 -65.56 -26.65 -30.67
CA GLU A 592 -64.39 -26.44 -31.53
C GLU A 592 -64.46 -25.10 -32.27
N GLY A 593 -63.30 -24.49 -32.52
CA GLY A 593 -63.15 -23.32 -33.39
C GLY A 593 -63.48 -21.98 -32.72
N ALA A 594 -63.53 -21.91 -31.38
CA ALA A 594 -63.65 -20.64 -30.66
C ALA A 594 -62.27 -20.00 -30.54
N GLY A 595 -62.11 -18.78 -31.06
CA GLY A 595 -60.87 -17.99 -30.97
C GLY A 595 -60.87 -17.05 -29.77
N PHE A 596 -59.73 -16.90 -29.11
CA PHE A 596 -59.54 -16.04 -27.95
C PHE A 596 -58.25 -15.25 -28.04
N ASP A 597 -58.35 -13.93 -27.93
CA ASP A 597 -57.19 -13.06 -27.69
C ASP A 597 -56.88 -13.00 -26.20
N VAL A 598 -55.63 -13.26 -25.84
CA VAL A 598 -55.11 -13.12 -24.48
C VAL A 598 -54.31 -11.83 -24.39
N ILE A 599 -54.71 -10.95 -23.49
CA ILE A 599 -54.27 -9.56 -23.40
C ILE A 599 -53.57 -9.33 -22.05
N ALA A 600 -52.38 -8.76 -22.08
CA ALA A 600 -51.65 -8.36 -20.88
C ALA A 600 -52.32 -7.16 -20.20
N VAL A 601 -52.52 -7.25 -18.89
CA VAL A 601 -53.05 -6.15 -18.06
C VAL A 601 -51.95 -5.57 -17.18
N ASN A 602 -51.36 -6.40 -16.32
CA ASN A 602 -50.29 -5.98 -15.41
C ASN A 602 -49.18 -7.04 -15.41
N VAL A 603 -48.33 -6.97 -16.44
CA VAL A 603 -47.27 -7.94 -16.70
C VAL A 603 -45.96 -7.17 -16.86
N ASN A 604 -45.00 -7.45 -15.98
CA ASN A 604 -43.75 -6.70 -15.97
C ASN A 604 -42.97 -6.91 -17.29
N GLY A 605 -42.58 -5.81 -17.93
CA GLY A 605 -41.92 -5.79 -19.24
C GLY A 605 -42.85 -5.84 -20.46
N ILE A 606 -44.17 -5.93 -20.28
CA ILE A 606 -45.14 -5.93 -21.38
C ILE A 606 -46.11 -4.75 -21.21
N LYS A 607 -46.31 -3.99 -22.28
CA LYS A 607 -47.26 -2.87 -22.29
C LYS A 607 -48.69 -3.38 -22.09
N GLU A 608 -49.44 -2.75 -21.18
CA GLU A 608 -50.87 -3.02 -20.97
C GLU A 608 -51.65 -2.92 -22.29
N GLY A 609 -52.59 -3.85 -22.50
CA GLY A 609 -53.40 -3.94 -23.71
C GLY A 609 -52.74 -4.71 -24.86
N THR A 610 -51.51 -5.18 -24.70
CA THR A 610 -50.85 -6.01 -25.73
C THR A 610 -51.50 -7.39 -25.81
N VAL A 611 -51.92 -7.80 -27.00
CA VAL A 611 -52.30 -9.20 -27.28
C VAL A 611 -51.02 -10.04 -27.26
N VAL A 612 -50.88 -10.87 -26.23
CA VAL A 612 -49.69 -11.70 -26.03
C VAL A 612 -49.82 -13.04 -26.74
N ASP A 613 -51.04 -13.52 -26.97
CA ASP A 613 -51.32 -14.77 -27.67
C ASP A 613 -52.73 -14.79 -28.24
N HIS A 614 -52.95 -15.57 -29.29
CA HIS A 614 -54.27 -15.87 -29.83
C HIS A 614 -54.43 -17.38 -29.95
N VAL A 615 -55.47 -17.94 -29.33
CA VAL A 615 -55.66 -19.39 -29.22
C VAL A 615 -57.03 -19.80 -29.72
N VAL A 616 -57.11 -20.94 -30.41
CA VAL A 616 -58.34 -21.48 -30.97
C VAL A 616 -58.62 -22.85 -30.36
N THR A 617 -59.87 -23.11 -30.00
CA THR A 617 -60.26 -24.40 -29.39
C THR A 617 -60.21 -25.55 -30.39
N ASP A 618 -59.63 -26.66 -29.96
CA ASP A 618 -59.57 -27.90 -30.73
C ASP A 618 -60.92 -28.66 -30.74
N LYS A 619 -60.95 -29.82 -31.40
CA LYS A 619 -62.11 -30.72 -31.46
C LYS A 619 -62.65 -31.19 -30.09
N ASN A 620 -61.84 -31.11 -29.04
CA ASN A 620 -62.22 -31.46 -27.67
C ASN A 620 -62.60 -30.21 -26.85
N GLY A 621 -62.65 -29.03 -27.47
CA GLY A 621 -63.00 -27.77 -26.83
C GLY A 621 -61.87 -27.17 -26.00
N PHE A 622 -60.62 -27.60 -26.19
CA PHE A 622 -59.47 -27.09 -25.44
C PHE A 622 -58.64 -26.12 -26.26
N ALA A 623 -58.21 -25.03 -25.64
CA ALA A 623 -57.19 -24.13 -26.18
C ALA A 623 -56.11 -23.87 -25.12
N TYR A 624 -54.84 -23.83 -25.52
CA TYR A 624 -53.71 -23.57 -24.63
C TYR A 624 -52.89 -22.39 -25.14
N THR A 625 -52.52 -21.49 -24.25
CA THR A 625 -51.57 -20.44 -24.57
C THR A 625 -50.14 -20.99 -24.62
N LYS A 626 -49.24 -20.23 -25.25
CA LYS A 626 -47.81 -20.33 -24.96
C LYS A 626 -47.52 -20.00 -23.49
N ASP A 627 -46.27 -20.18 -23.08
CA ASP A 627 -45.83 -19.76 -21.75
C ASP A 627 -45.94 -18.23 -21.61
N LEU A 628 -46.81 -17.80 -20.70
CA LEU A 628 -47.06 -16.41 -20.36
C LEU A 628 -46.27 -16.04 -19.11
N ARG A 629 -45.70 -14.83 -19.10
CA ARG A 629 -44.93 -14.27 -17.98
C ARG A 629 -45.83 -14.02 -16.77
N TYR A 630 -45.27 -14.02 -15.57
CA TYR A 630 -45.98 -13.65 -14.34
C TYR A 630 -46.71 -12.32 -14.50
N GLY A 631 -47.97 -12.29 -14.06
CA GLY A 631 -48.78 -11.08 -14.11
C GLY A 631 -50.25 -11.35 -14.39
N ASP A 632 -50.99 -10.26 -14.52
CA ASP A 632 -52.44 -10.26 -14.73
C ASP A 632 -52.77 -10.17 -16.21
N TYR A 633 -53.71 -11.01 -16.63
CA TYR A 633 -54.18 -11.12 -18.00
C TYR A 633 -55.70 -11.11 -18.04
N LYS A 634 -56.21 -10.75 -19.22
CA LYS A 634 -57.61 -10.93 -19.59
C LYS A 634 -57.73 -11.57 -20.95
N PHE A 635 -58.85 -12.21 -21.23
CA PHE A 635 -59.15 -12.76 -22.54
C PHE A 635 -60.65 -12.70 -22.81
N HIS A 636 -61.00 -12.64 -24.09
CA HIS A 636 -62.38 -12.64 -24.56
C HIS A 636 -62.49 -13.41 -25.87
N GLU A 637 -63.70 -13.86 -26.20
CA GLU A 637 -63.95 -14.54 -27.48
C GLU A 637 -63.83 -13.53 -28.63
N THR A 638 -63.02 -13.86 -29.63
CA THR A 638 -62.81 -13.05 -30.83
C THR A 638 -63.44 -13.72 -32.05
N ASP A 639 -63.31 -15.05 -32.16
CA ASP A 639 -63.92 -15.84 -33.22
C ASP A 639 -65.03 -16.72 -32.65
N THR A 640 -66.26 -16.48 -33.10
CA THR A 640 -67.43 -17.24 -32.64
C THR A 640 -67.54 -18.58 -33.38
N PRO A 641 -67.63 -19.70 -32.66
CA PRO A 641 -67.86 -21.02 -33.24
C PRO A 641 -69.14 -21.07 -34.07
N LYS A 642 -69.10 -21.82 -35.18
CA LYS A 642 -70.27 -22.05 -36.01
C LYS A 642 -71.42 -22.68 -35.21
N GLY A 643 -72.62 -22.10 -35.32
CA GLY A 643 -73.81 -22.59 -34.64
C GLY A 643 -73.96 -22.15 -33.18
N TYR A 644 -73.18 -21.16 -32.74
CA TYR A 644 -73.25 -20.58 -31.40
C TYR A 644 -73.42 -19.06 -31.46
N TRP A 645 -74.07 -18.49 -30.45
CA TRP A 645 -74.10 -17.05 -30.26
C TRP A 645 -72.75 -16.55 -29.76
N LYS A 646 -72.31 -15.41 -30.27
CA LYS A 646 -71.11 -14.71 -29.81
C LYS A 646 -71.25 -14.35 -28.34
N SER A 647 -70.18 -14.56 -27.56
CA SER A 647 -70.09 -14.08 -26.19
C SER A 647 -69.23 -12.81 -26.11
N ASP A 648 -69.78 -11.72 -25.58
CA ASP A 648 -69.00 -10.49 -25.27
C ASP A 648 -68.40 -10.52 -23.85
N LYS A 649 -68.40 -11.69 -23.20
CA LYS A 649 -67.91 -11.83 -21.83
C LYS A 649 -66.38 -11.83 -21.78
N GLU A 650 -65.83 -10.93 -20.98
CA GLU A 650 -64.39 -10.88 -20.66
C GLU A 650 -64.08 -11.73 -19.42
N TYR A 651 -62.92 -12.38 -19.44
CA TYR A 651 -62.43 -13.25 -18.36
C TYR A 651 -61.03 -12.80 -17.93
N SER A 652 -60.78 -12.77 -16.62
CA SER A 652 -59.44 -12.46 -16.08
C SER A 652 -58.79 -13.69 -15.44
N PHE A 653 -57.46 -13.73 -15.49
CA PHE A 653 -56.63 -14.71 -14.81
C PHE A 653 -55.25 -14.12 -14.48
N ASN A 654 -54.55 -14.76 -13.54
CA ASN A 654 -53.23 -14.33 -13.08
C ASN A 654 -52.27 -15.52 -13.14
N ILE A 655 -51.08 -15.31 -13.70
CA ILE A 655 -49.97 -16.25 -13.62
C ILE A 655 -49.16 -15.92 -12.37
N ALA A 656 -49.21 -16.79 -11.37
CA ALA A 656 -48.54 -16.63 -10.07
C ALA A 656 -47.43 -17.66 -9.80
N GLU A 657 -47.56 -18.87 -10.35
CA GLU A 657 -46.70 -20.01 -10.03
C GLU A 657 -46.01 -20.53 -11.31
N ASN A 658 -44.73 -20.89 -11.19
CA ASN A 658 -43.94 -21.34 -12.32
C ASN A 658 -44.38 -22.73 -12.80
N GLY A 659 -44.55 -22.88 -14.11
CA GLY A 659 -45.01 -24.10 -14.78
C GLY A 659 -46.50 -24.43 -14.60
N LYS A 660 -47.28 -23.60 -13.88
CA LYS A 660 -48.69 -23.89 -13.60
C LYS A 660 -49.57 -23.64 -14.82
N THR A 661 -50.50 -24.55 -15.05
CA THR A 661 -51.59 -24.38 -16.01
C THR A 661 -52.86 -23.94 -15.29
N TYR A 662 -53.39 -22.79 -15.66
CA TYR A 662 -54.63 -22.22 -15.12
C TYR A 662 -55.78 -22.57 -16.03
N VAL A 663 -56.86 -23.15 -15.48
CA VAL A 663 -58.00 -23.63 -16.28
C VAL A 663 -59.18 -22.65 -16.18
N LYS A 664 -59.78 -22.28 -17.31
CA LYS A 664 -60.97 -21.42 -17.36
C LYS A 664 -62.06 -22.04 -18.24
N TYR A 665 -63.26 -22.16 -17.68
CA TYR A 665 -64.44 -22.67 -18.38
C TYR A 665 -65.22 -21.53 -19.03
N VAL A 666 -65.45 -21.65 -20.33
CA VAL A 666 -66.17 -20.68 -21.16
C VAL A 666 -67.34 -21.38 -21.84
N LYS A 667 -68.51 -20.72 -21.87
CA LYS A 667 -69.76 -21.29 -22.38
C LYS A 667 -70.33 -20.40 -23.47
N ASN A 668 -70.77 -20.98 -24.59
CA ASN A 668 -71.64 -20.27 -25.54
C ASN A 668 -72.99 -20.97 -25.64
N SER A 669 -74.01 -20.15 -25.85
CA SER A 669 -75.35 -20.63 -26.14
C SER A 669 -75.47 -21.07 -27.59
N PRO A 670 -75.94 -22.29 -27.87
CA PRO A 670 -76.14 -22.76 -29.23
C PRO A 670 -77.28 -21.98 -29.91
N ILE A 671 -77.17 -21.76 -31.22
CA ILE A 671 -78.25 -21.22 -32.04
C ILE A 671 -79.27 -22.33 -32.25
N GLN A 672 -80.47 -22.13 -31.73
CA GLN A 672 -81.57 -23.07 -31.82
C GLN A 672 -82.91 -22.34 -31.66
N ALA A 673 -83.97 -22.85 -32.26
CA ALA A 673 -85.31 -22.27 -32.14
C ALA A 673 -86.41 -23.30 -32.36
N LYS A 674 -87.57 -23.11 -31.74
CA LYS A 674 -88.79 -23.83 -32.15
C LYS A 674 -89.32 -23.26 -33.45
N VAL A 675 -89.90 -24.11 -34.29
CA VAL A 675 -90.53 -23.67 -35.54
C VAL A 675 -92.03 -23.52 -35.32
N ARG A 676 -92.54 -22.32 -35.55
CA ARG A 676 -93.97 -22.02 -35.60
C ARG A 676 -94.42 -21.92 -37.04
N VAL A 677 -95.35 -22.77 -37.45
CA VAL A 677 -95.99 -22.67 -38.78
C VAL A 677 -97.36 -22.05 -38.62
N ILE A 678 -97.63 -20.99 -39.37
CA ILE A 678 -98.95 -20.35 -39.46
C ILE A 678 -99.54 -20.72 -40.80
N LYS A 679 -100.61 -21.50 -40.76
CA LYS A 679 -101.23 -22.12 -41.93
C LYS A 679 -102.58 -21.51 -42.24
N VAL A 680 -102.67 -20.91 -43.43
CA VAL A 680 -103.89 -20.21 -43.89
C VAL A 680 -104.35 -20.66 -45.26
N ASP A 681 -105.59 -20.34 -45.58
CA ASP A 681 -106.15 -20.31 -46.93
C ASP A 681 -105.56 -19.10 -47.69
N SER A 682 -105.03 -19.31 -48.89
CA SER A 682 -104.42 -18.22 -49.67
C SER A 682 -105.41 -17.15 -50.15
N LYS A 683 -106.69 -17.49 -50.27
CA LYS A 683 -107.73 -16.63 -50.83
C LYS A 683 -108.36 -15.72 -49.79
N ASP A 684 -108.69 -16.25 -48.61
CA ASP A 684 -109.39 -15.48 -47.57
C ASP A 684 -108.63 -15.36 -46.23
N GLY A 685 -107.41 -15.91 -46.16
CA GLY A 685 -106.54 -15.82 -44.99
C GLY A 685 -107.04 -16.60 -43.77
N LYS A 686 -108.11 -17.41 -43.91
CA LYS A 686 -108.64 -18.17 -42.78
C LYS A 686 -107.66 -19.24 -42.32
N PRO A 687 -107.56 -19.49 -41.01
CA PRO A 687 -106.71 -20.52 -40.46
C PRO A 687 -107.16 -21.92 -40.88
N LEU A 688 -106.20 -22.78 -41.25
CA LEU A 688 -106.46 -24.16 -41.63
C LEU A 688 -106.02 -25.13 -40.54
N LYS A 689 -107.00 -25.68 -39.82
CA LYS A 689 -106.82 -26.74 -38.81
C LYS A 689 -106.62 -28.10 -39.50
N GLY A 690 -105.79 -28.95 -38.91
CA GLY A 690 -105.67 -30.35 -39.31
C GLY A 690 -104.66 -30.62 -40.41
N VAL A 691 -103.89 -29.61 -40.83
CA VAL A 691 -102.85 -29.77 -41.84
C VAL A 691 -101.62 -30.39 -41.19
N LYS A 692 -101.13 -31.49 -41.77
CA LYS A 692 -99.98 -32.23 -41.25
C LYS A 692 -98.69 -31.79 -41.92
N PHE A 693 -97.70 -31.45 -41.11
CA PHE A 693 -96.36 -31.09 -41.52
C PHE A 693 -95.32 -32.05 -40.95
N GLN A 694 -94.26 -32.27 -41.70
CA GLN A 694 -93.03 -32.89 -41.23
C GLN A 694 -91.84 -31.99 -41.56
N ILE A 695 -90.78 -32.07 -40.77
CA ILE A 695 -89.55 -31.30 -41.02
C ILE A 695 -88.44 -32.27 -41.37
N ARG A 696 -87.73 -32.00 -42.46
CA ARG A 696 -86.56 -32.75 -42.90
C ARG A 696 -85.32 -31.91 -42.75
N ASN A 697 -84.28 -32.42 -42.12
CA ASN A 697 -82.97 -31.78 -42.16
C ASN A 697 -82.41 -31.92 -43.59
N ALA A 698 -82.13 -30.80 -44.24
CA ALA A 698 -81.77 -30.74 -45.64
C ALA A 698 -80.36 -31.29 -45.91
N ASP A 699 -79.48 -31.24 -44.92
CA ASP A 699 -78.09 -31.70 -45.01
C ASP A 699 -78.01 -33.22 -44.88
N THR A 700 -78.67 -33.79 -43.86
CA THR A 700 -78.68 -35.23 -43.58
C THR A 700 -79.76 -36.00 -44.33
N LYS A 701 -80.72 -35.30 -44.95
CA LYS A 701 -81.93 -35.84 -45.61
C LYS A 701 -82.89 -36.63 -44.68
N LYS A 702 -82.64 -36.64 -43.38
CA LYS A 702 -83.47 -37.35 -42.37
C LYS A 702 -84.62 -36.48 -41.87
N LEU A 703 -85.74 -37.11 -41.53
CA LEU A 703 -86.83 -36.45 -40.82
C LEU A 703 -86.40 -36.12 -39.39
N VAL A 704 -86.80 -34.95 -38.92
CA VAL A 704 -86.64 -34.53 -37.53
C VAL A 704 -87.67 -35.28 -36.70
N GLU A 705 -87.20 -36.03 -35.71
CA GLU A 705 -88.03 -36.74 -34.75
C GLU A 705 -88.21 -35.86 -33.50
N PHE A 706 -89.45 -35.58 -33.17
CA PHE A 706 -89.86 -34.86 -31.98
C PHE A 706 -90.35 -35.83 -30.92
N THR A 707 -90.23 -35.45 -29.65
CA THR A 707 -90.81 -36.21 -28.54
C THR A 707 -91.92 -35.39 -27.89
N ASN A 708 -93.16 -35.83 -28.06
CA ASN A 708 -94.30 -35.28 -27.35
C ASN A 708 -94.49 -36.03 -26.02
N PHE A 709 -94.97 -35.36 -24.99
CA PHE A 709 -95.26 -35.99 -23.71
C PHE A 709 -96.78 -36.05 -23.49
N ILE A 710 -97.30 -37.26 -23.26
CA ILE A 710 -98.66 -37.47 -22.76
C ILE A 710 -98.52 -37.83 -21.27
N GLY A 711 -98.68 -36.84 -20.39
CA GLY A 711 -98.26 -36.98 -18.99
C GLY A 711 -96.74 -37.10 -18.90
N ILE A 712 -96.26 -38.20 -18.30
CA ILE A 712 -94.81 -38.52 -18.20
C ILE A 712 -94.29 -39.44 -19.32
N ILE A 713 -95.16 -39.89 -20.24
CA ILE A 713 -94.78 -40.87 -21.28
C ILE A 713 -94.26 -40.14 -22.53
N PRO A 714 -92.99 -40.36 -22.94
CA PRO A 714 -92.45 -39.81 -24.17
C PRO A 714 -92.97 -40.58 -25.40
N MET A 715 -93.58 -39.86 -26.34
CA MET A 715 -94.04 -40.39 -27.62
C MET A 715 -93.30 -39.70 -28.77
N LYS A 716 -92.56 -40.48 -29.56
CA LYS A 716 -91.85 -39.99 -30.73
C LYS A 716 -92.82 -39.74 -31.89
N THR A 717 -92.65 -38.62 -32.58
CA THR A 717 -93.39 -38.26 -33.80
C THR A 717 -92.51 -37.50 -34.77
N THR A 718 -92.72 -37.72 -36.06
CA THR A 718 -92.12 -36.91 -37.15
C THR A 718 -93.13 -35.99 -37.82
N THR A 719 -94.42 -36.11 -37.45
CA THR A 719 -95.53 -35.36 -38.03
C THR A 719 -96.20 -34.49 -36.95
N LEU A 720 -96.45 -33.24 -37.29
CA LEU A 720 -97.12 -32.24 -36.46
C LEU A 720 -98.38 -31.74 -37.18
N GLU A 721 -99.42 -31.43 -36.43
CA GLU A 721 -100.73 -31.03 -36.98
C GLU A 721 -101.09 -29.61 -36.56
N THR A 722 -101.63 -28.81 -37.47
CA THR A 722 -102.10 -27.45 -37.16
C THR A 722 -103.36 -27.47 -36.27
N ASN A 723 -103.37 -26.62 -35.25
CA ASN A 723 -104.48 -26.46 -34.32
C ASN A 723 -105.64 -25.65 -34.93
N LYS A 724 -106.68 -25.34 -34.12
CA LYS A 724 -107.87 -24.58 -34.57
C LYS A 724 -107.57 -23.18 -35.11
N ASN A 725 -106.42 -22.60 -34.76
CA ASN A 725 -105.95 -21.29 -35.24
C ASN A 725 -105.04 -21.44 -36.47
N GLY A 726 -104.91 -22.64 -37.04
CA GLY A 726 -104.02 -22.90 -38.17
C GLY A 726 -102.55 -22.91 -37.77
N GLU A 727 -102.24 -23.03 -36.48
CA GLU A 727 -100.86 -22.94 -36.00
C GLU A 727 -100.35 -24.29 -35.52
N LEU A 728 -99.07 -24.57 -35.74
CA LEU A 728 -98.32 -25.57 -35.01
C LEU A 728 -97.01 -24.97 -34.54
N VAL A 729 -96.49 -25.45 -33.42
CA VAL A 729 -95.18 -25.11 -32.88
C VAL A 729 -94.46 -26.41 -32.58
N THR A 730 -93.18 -26.52 -32.94
CA THR A 730 -92.40 -27.73 -32.62
C THR A 730 -92.23 -27.87 -31.10
N PRO A 731 -92.32 -29.09 -30.54
CA PRO A 731 -92.20 -29.32 -29.11
C PRO A 731 -90.77 -29.14 -28.58
N GLN A 732 -89.76 -29.48 -29.38
CA GLN A 732 -88.35 -29.19 -29.14
C GLN A 732 -87.82 -28.11 -30.09
N ASN A 733 -86.72 -27.47 -29.69
CA ASN A 733 -85.94 -26.60 -30.57
C ASN A 733 -85.29 -27.41 -31.69
N LEU A 734 -85.22 -26.82 -32.87
CA LEU A 734 -84.34 -27.27 -33.94
C LEU A 734 -82.99 -26.58 -33.73
N ALA A 735 -81.91 -27.37 -33.82
CA ALA A 735 -80.55 -26.86 -33.78
C ALA A 735 -80.22 -26.03 -35.04
N TYR A 736 -79.08 -25.36 -35.00
CA TYR A 736 -78.47 -24.74 -36.17
C TYR A 736 -78.43 -25.70 -37.37
N GLY A 737 -78.91 -25.25 -38.54
CA GLY A 737 -78.86 -26.05 -39.76
C GLY A 737 -79.88 -25.69 -40.83
N ASN A 738 -79.83 -26.43 -41.94
CA ASN A 738 -80.74 -26.28 -43.07
C ASN A 738 -81.90 -27.28 -42.97
N TYR A 739 -83.12 -26.84 -43.23
CA TYR A 739 -84.33 -27.65 -43.09
C TYR A 739 -85.30 -27.46 -44.26
N LEU A 740 -86.16 -28.46 -44.47
CA LEU A 740 -87.31 -28.42 -45.39
C LEU A 740 -88.57 -28.65 -44.57
N LEU A 741 -89.54 -27.73 -44.68
CA LEU A 741 -90.89 -27.90 -44.16
C LEU A 741 -91.75 -28.55 -45.26
N GLU A 742 -92.26 -29.75 -44.99
CA GLU A 742 -93.00 -30.55 -45.96
C GLU A 742 -94.45 -30.72 -45.48
N GLU A 743 -95.42 -30.31 -46.30
CA GLU A 743 -96.82 -30.71 -46.11
C GLU A 743 -96.94 -32.20 -46.44
N VAL A 744 -97.45 -33.01 -45.50
CA VAL A 744 -97.57 -34.46 -45.69
C VAL A 744 -98.66 -34.75 -46.71
N GLU A 745 -99.84 -34.21 -46.47
CA GLU A 745 -101.02 -34.31 -47.33
C GLU A 745 -101.79 -32.98 -47.28
N PRO A 746 -102.33 -32.51 -48.42
CA PRO A 746 -103.17 -31.31 -48.41
C PRO A 746 -104.48 -31.60 -47.69
N LEU A 747 -105.03 -30.57 -47.05
CA LEU A 747 -106.40 -30.64 -46.56
C LEU A 747 -107.38 -30.81 -47.74
N GLU A 748 -108.48 -31.50 -47.51
CA GLU A 748 -109.50 -31.72 -48.54
C GLU A 748 -109.95 -30.40 -49.19
N GLY A 749 -109.94 -30.36 -50.52
CA GLY A 749 -110.25 -29.16 -51.30
C GLY A 749 -109.10 -28.19 -51.50
N TYR A 750 -107.89 -28.50 -51.02
CA TYR A 750 -106.69 -27.67 -51.21
C TYR A 750 -105.62 -28.35 -52.06
N ILE A 751 -104.76 -27.55 -52.66
CA ILE A 751 -103.60 -27.98 -53.44
C ILE A 751 -102.42 -28.18 -52.48
N LYS A 752 -101.70 -29.29 -52.62
CA LYS A 752 -100.50 -29.58 -51.83
C LYS A 752 -99.40 -28.55 -52.09
N VAL A 753 -98.79 -28.04 -51.03
CA VAL A 753 -97.67 -27.10 -51.09
C VAL A 753 -96.35 -27.84 -51.30
N ASN A 754 -95.49 -27.30 -52.15
CA ASN A 754 -94.14 -27.82 -52.36
C ASN A 754 -93.28 -27.64 -51.08
N PRO A 755 -92.31 -28.52 -50.82
CA PRO A 755 -91.40 -28.37 -49.67
C PRO A 755 -90.77 -26.97 -49.59
N ILE A 756 -90.86 -26.35 -48.43
CA ILE A 756 -90.38 -24.98 -48.19
C ILE A 756 -89.03 -25.04 -47.48
N PRO A 757 -87.91 -24.59 -48.09
CA PRO A 757 -86.63 -24.53 -47.42
C PRO A 757 -86.59 -23.39 -46.40
N PHE A 758 -86.03 -23.66 -45.23
CA PHE A 758 -85.71 -22.65 -44.22
C PHE A 758 -84.41 -23.01 -43.49
N LYS A 759 -83.86 -22.04 -42.75
CA LYS A 759 -82.62 -22.21 -41.99
C LYS A 759 -82.79 -21.69 -40.58
N ILE A 760 -82.11 -22.36 -39.65
CA ILE A 760 -81.85 -21.86 -38.30
C ILE A 760 -80.36 -21.53 -38.26
N ASP A 761 -80.02 -20.25 -38.38
CA ASP A 761 -78.65 -19.73 -38.34
C ASP A 761 -78.61 -18.34 -37.68
N GLU A 762 -77.44 -17.72 -37.61
CA GLU A 762 -77.22 -16.42 -36.99
C GLU A 762 -77.99 -15.27 -37.66
N ASN A 763 -78.44 -15.45 -38.91
CA ASN A 763 -79.21 -14.46 -39.66
C ASN A 763 -80.72 -14.74 -39.65
N SER A 764 -81.14 -15.86 -39.06
CA SER A 764 -82.57 -16.18 -38.92
C SER A 764 -83.27 -15.10 -38.10
N VAL A 765 -84.42 -14.64 -38.60
CA VAL A 765 -85.30 -13.76 -37.82
C VAL A 765 -86.01 -14.60 -36.77
N LEU A 766 -85.47 -14.56 -35.55
CA LEU A 766 -85.98 -15.28 -34.39
C LEU A 766 -86.73 -14.32 -33.46
N GLU A 767 -87.89 -14.74 -32.98
CA GLU A 767 -88.72 -13.99 -32.05
C GLU A 767 -88.68 -14.66 -30.68
N GLU A 768 -88.45 -13.90 -29.61
CA GLU A 768 -88.66 -14.39 -28.24
C GLU A 768 -90.15 -14.28 -27.88
N ILE A 769 -90.82 -15.43 -27.77
CA ILE A 769 -92.22 -15.49 -27.38
C ILE A 769 -92.31 -16.03 -25.96
N LYS A 770 -92.92 -15.24 -25.07
CA LYS A 770 -93.17 -15.62 -23.68
C LYS A 770 -93.79 -17.02 -23.60
N ASP A 771 -93.24 -17.86 -22.73
CA ASP A 771 -93.62 -19.27 -22.49
C ASP A 771 -93.30 -20.25 -23.64
N LEU A 772 -92.94 -19.79 -24.84
CA LEU A 772 -92.52 -20.64 -25.96
C LEU A 772 -91.00 -20.63 -26.21
N GLY A 773 -90.32 -19.56 -25.82
CA GLY A 773 -88.89 -19.32 -26.04
C GLY A 773 -88.61 -18.74 -27.43
N THR A 774 -87.40 -19.00 -27.93
CA THR A 774 -86.94 -18.58 -29.25
C THR A 774 -87.70 -19.29 -30.37
N ILE A 775 -88.37 -18.53 -31.24
CA ILE A 775 -89.29 -19.03 -32.27
C ILE A 775 -88.87 -18.53 -33.65
N TYR A 776 -88.81 -19.44 -34.61
CA TYR A 776 -88.77 -19.15 -36.04
C TYR A 776 -90.19 -19.31 -36.62
N THR A 777 -90.75 -18.24 -37.18
CA THR A 777 -92.11 -18.26 -37.74
C THR A 777 -92.12 -18.43 -39.26
N GLN A 778 -92.74 -19.50 -39.75
CA GLN A 778 -92.97 -19.74 -41.17
C GLN A 778 -94.47 -19.61 -41.49
N LYS A 779 -94.83 -18.64 -42.35
CA LYS A 779 -96.19 -18.53 -42.89
C LYS A 779 -96.34 -19.40 -44.12
N VAL A 780 -97.41 -20.17 -44.19
CA VAL A 780 -97.70 -21.10 -45.30
C VAL A 780 -99.16 -20.98 -45.70
N SER A 781 -99.45 -20.87 -46.99
CA SER A 781 -100.81 -20.85 -47.52
C SER A 781 -101.04 -22.01 -48.48
N ASN A 782 -102.25 -22.58 -48.49
CA ASN A 782 -102.67 -23.48 -49.56
C ASN A 782 -103.68 -22.77 -50.43
N ASP A 783 -103.56 -23.01 -51.73
CA ASP A 783 -104.56 -22.64 -52.71
C ASP A 783 -105.71 -23.64 -52.71
N ARG A 784 -106.94 -23.15 -52.91
CA ARG A 784 -108.12 -24.02 -53.11
C ARG A 784 -108.05 -24.69 -54.47
N ILE A 785 -108.54 -25.91 -54.55
CA ILE A 785 -108.79 -26.60 -55.82
C ILE A 785 -109.86 -25.82 -56.58
N THR A 786 -109.56 -25.49 -57.84
CA THR A 786 -110.51 -24.85 -58.77
C THR A 786 -110.62 -25.64 -60.06
N ALA A 787 -111.79 -25.61 -60.69
CA ALA A 787 -112.08 -26.26 -61.95
C ALA A 787 -113.05 -25.42 -62.77
N ASN A 788 -113.22 -25.79 -64.03
CA ASN A 788 -114.23 -25.23 -64.92
C ASN A 788 -115.27 -26.32 -65.24
N MET A 789 -116.46 -25.91 -65.67
CA MET A 789 -117.48 -26.81 -66.19
C MET A 789 -117.91 -26.36 -67.58
N GLU A 790 -118.11 -27.32 -68.46
CA GLU A 790 -118.66 -27.16 -69.80
C GLU A 790 -119.81 -28.15 -69.99
N LEU A 791 -121.02 -27.65 -70.22
CA LEU A 791 -122.20 -28.46 -70.53
C LEU A 791 -122.56 -28.29 -72.00
N LEU A 792 -122.62 -29.38 -72.74
CA LEU A 792 -123.12 -29.42 -74.12
C LEU A 792 -124.60 -29.80 -74.14
N LYS A 793 -125.43 -28.95 -74.75
CA LYS A 793 -126.88 -29.12 -74.84
C LYS A 793 -127.30 -29.50 -76.25
N LEU A 794 -127.88 -30.69 -76.40
CA LEU A 794 -128.25 -31.25 -77.70
C LEU A 794 -129.74 -31.62 -77.80
N ASP A 795 -130.23 -31.75 -79.02
CA ASP A 795 -131.45 -32.50 -79.33
C ASP A 795 -131.16 -34.01 -79.20
N LYS A 796 -132.05 -34.74 -78.52
CA LYS A 796 -131.87 -36.16 -78.17
C LYS A 796 -131.82 -37.10 -79.38
N GLU A 797 -132.42 -36.72 -80.51
CA GLU A 797 -132.55 -37.59 -81.68
C GLU A 797 -131.54 -37.22 -82.77
N THR A 798 -131.33 -35.93 -82.99
CA THR A 798 -130.49 -35.39 -84.08
C THR A 798 -129.07 -35.05 -83.64
N ASN A 799 -128.80 -35.02 -82.34
CA ASN A 799 -127.53 -34.55 -81.75
C ASN A 799 -127.13 -33.13 -82.19
N LYS A 800 -128.07 -32.33 -82.71
CA LYS A 800 -127.83 -30.94 -83.06
C LYS A 800 -127.81 -30.07 -81.80
N PRO A 801 -126.94 -29.04 -81.75
CA PRO A 801 -126.88 -28.13 -80.61
C PRO A 801 -128.16 -27.33 -80.43
N LEU A 802 -128.49 -27.05 -79.17
CA LEU A 802 -129.65 -26.23 -78.80
C LEU A 802 -129.18 -24.94 -78.13
N GLU A 803 -129.39 -23.83 -78.82
CA GLU A 803 -129.11 -22.47 -78.35
C GLU A 803 -130.23 -21.91 -77.46
N ASN A 804 -129.90 -20.96 -76.59
CA ASN A 804 -130.83 -20.16 -75.78
C ASN A 804 -131.62 -20.97 -74.74
N ILE A 805 -131.12 -22.13 -74.35
CA ILE A 805 -131.64 -22.95 -73.25
C ILE A 805 -131.12 -22.42 -71.92
N GLU A 806 -131.99 -22.18 -70.94
CA GLU A 806 -131.59 -21.61 -69.65
C GLU A 806 -131.30 -22.69 -68.61
N PHE A 807 -130.15 -22.59 -67.95
CA PHE A 807 -129.70 -23.49 -66.89
C PHE A 807 -129.50 -22.76 -65.57
N LYS A 808 -129.68 -23.48 -64.47
CA LYS A 808 -129.27 -23.07 -63.14
C LYS A 808 -128.25 -24.05 -62.59
N VAL A 809 -127.05 -23.55 -62.32
CA VAL A 809 -126.00 -24.30 -61.59
C VAL A 809 -126.08 -23.92 -60.13
N THR A 810 -126.06 -24.90 -59.23
CA THR A 810 -126.12 -24.71 -57.78
C THR A 810 -124.98 -25.47 -57.11
N ALA A 811 -124.20 -24.80 -56.28
CA ALA A 811 -123.22 -25.44 -55.40
C ALA A 811 -123.93 -26.05 -54.18
N LEU A 812 -123.83 -27.37 -54.01
CA LEU A 812 -124.50 -28.12 -52.95
C LEU A 812 -123.69 -28.16 -51.65
N ASP A 813 -122.37 -28.20 -51.77
CA ASP A 813 -121.42 -28.18 -50.67
C ASP A 813 -120.09 -27.51 -51.09
N GLY A 814 -119.02 -27.73 -50.30
CA GLY A 814 -117.70 -27.17 -50.57
C GLY A 814 -117.62 -25.66 -50.34
N PHE A 815 -116.59 -25.02 -50.88
CA PHE A 815 -116.30 -23.61 -50.59
C PHE A 815 -117.30 -22.62 -51.18
N MET A 816 -118.08 -23.05 -52.18
CA MET A 816 -119.10 -22.24 -52.82
C MET A 816 -120.53 -22.57 -52.39
N LYS A 817 -120.72 -23.42 -51.36
CA LYS A 817 -122.04 -23.90 -50.91
C LYS A 817 -123.10 -22.80 -50.92
N GLY A 818 -124.21 -23.07 -51.62
CA GLY A 818 -125.35 -22.16 -51.73
C GLY A 818 -125.26 -21.12 -52.84
N LYS A 819 -124.10 -20.93 -53.49
CA LYS A 819 -124.00 -20.08 -54.69
C LYS A 819 -124.76 -20.69 -55.86
N THR A 820 -125.39 -19.82 -56.66
CA THR A 820 -126.10 -20.22 -57.87
C THR A 820 -125.72 -19.35 -59.05
N TRP A 821 -125.69 -19.94 -60.24
CA TRP A 821 -125.41 -19.27 -61.50
C TRP A 821 -126.53 -19.57 -62.49
N LYS A 822 -127.00 -18.53 -63.18
CA LYS A 822 -127.96 -18.66 -64.29
C LYS A 822 -127.18 -18.53 -65.59
N LEU A 823 -127.27 -19.52 -66.46
CA LEU A 823 -126.51 -19.62 -67.69
C LEU A 823 -127.44 -19.89 -68.87
N LYS A 824 -126.99 -19.56 -70.08
CA LYS A 824 -127.69 -19.90 -71.33
C LYS A 824 -126.75 -20.63 -72.27
N SER A 825 -127.27 -21.59 -73.04
CA SER A 825 -126.50 -22.22 -74.11
C SER A 825 -126.29 -21.27 -75.28
N ASP A 826 -125.09 -21.28 -75.85
CA ASP A 826 -124.73 -20.52 -77.05
C ASP A 826 -125.20 -21.22 -78.35
N ASP A 827 -124.86 -20.65 -79.51
CA ASP A 827 -125.19 -21.16 -80.86
C ASP A 827 -124.66 -22.58 -81.14
N LYS A 828 -123.64 -23.02 -80.39
CA LYS A 828 -123.06 -24.36 -80.40
C LYS A 828 -123.63 -25.25 -79.30
N GLY A 829 -124.64 -24.79 -78.58
CA GLY A 829 -125.28 -25.51 -77.49
C GLY A 829 -124.42 -25.59 -76.23
N LEU A 830 -123.31 -24.85 -76.14
CA LEU A 830 -122.34 -24.93 -75.06
C LEU A 830 -122.70 -23.95 -73.94
N VAL A 831 -122.46 -24.40 -72.70
CA VAL A 831 -122.58 -23.60 -71.49
C VAL A 831 -121.29 -23.76 -70.69
N SER A 832 -120.58 -22.66 -70.42
CA SER A 832 -119.33 -22.69 -69.67
C SER A 832 -119.43 -21.91 -68.37
N LEU A 833 -118.87 -22.47 -67.30
CA LEU A 833 -118.71 -21.81 -66.01
C LEU A 833 -117.29 -22.03 -65.48
N LYS A 834 -116.56 -20.93 -65.25
CA LYS A 834 -115.17 -20.99 -64.82
C LYS A 834 -115.02 -20.73 -63.33
N GLY A 835 -113.92 -21.23 -62.76
CA GLY A 835 -113.51 -20.93 -61.39
C GLY A 835 -114.42 -21.52 -60.32
N LEU A 836 -115.01 -22.69 -60.58
CA LEU A 836 -115.72 -23.46 -59.57
C LEU A 836 -114.71 -24.02 -58.57
N GLU A 837 -114.93 -23.81 -57.27
CA GLU A 837 -114.05 -24.34 -56.23
C GLU A 837 -114.46 -25.77 -55.85
N TYR A 838 -113.62 -26.47 -55.08
CA TYR A 838 -113.92 -27.79 -54.53
C TYR A 838 -115.34 -27.89 -53.97
N GLY A 839 -116.06 -28.93 -54.36
CA GLY A 839 -117.43 -29.18 -53.95
C GLY A 839 -118.26 -29.93 -55.00
N ASN A 840 -119.48 -30.28 -54.62
CA ASN A 840 -120.50 -30.92 -55.42
C ASN A 840 -121.49 -29.88 -55.95
N TYR A 841 -121.88 -30.06 -57.20
CA TYR A 841 -122.70 -29.12 -57.95
C TYR A 841 -123.84 -29.85 -58.64
N ARG A 842 -124.94 -29.12 -58.83
CA ARG A 842 -126.14 -29.56 -59.53
C ARG A 842 -126.45 -28.60 -60.66
N VAL A 843 -126.79 -29.12 -61.83
CA VAL A 843 -127.23 -28.36 -62.99
C VAL A 843 -128.66 -28.73 -63.35
N ASP A 844 -129.55 -27.75 -63.34
CA ASP A 844 -130.95 -27.89 -63.73
C ASP A 844 -131.21 -27.16 -65.06
N GLU A 845 -131.95 -27.78 -65.98
CA GLU A 845 -132.58 -27.04 -67.07
C GLU A 845 -133.81 -26.32 -66.51
N VAL A 846 -133.85 -25.00 -66.65
CA VAL A 846 -134.93 -24.15 -66.11
C VAL A 846 -135.93 -23.79 -67.21
N LYS A 847 -135.45 -23.63 -68.45
CA LYS A 847 -136.29 -23.24 -69.57
C LYS A 847 -135.72 -23.82 -70.87
N THR A 848 -136.61 -24.38 -71.68
CA THR A 848 -136.29 -24.89 -73.02
C THR A 848 -137.09 -24.17 -74.11
N LEU A 849 -136.84 -24.50 -75.37
CA LEU A 849 -137.58 -24.00 -76.53
C LEU A 849 -139.02 -24.55 -76.53
N TRP A 850 -139.98 -23.78 -77.05
CA TRP A 850 -141.42 -24.09 -77.00
C TRP A 850 -141.81 -25.46 -77.58
N ASN A 851 -141.02 -25.98 -78.52
CA ASN A 851 -141.24 -27.27 -79.18
C ASN A 851 -140.39 -28.41 -78.59
N TYR A 852 -139.81 -28.23 -77.40
CA TYR A 852 -139.04 -29.25 -76.68
C TYR A 852 -139.62 -29.50 -75.29
N VAL A 853 -139.52 -30.74 -74.83
CA VAL A 853 -139.86 -31.11 -73.46
C VAL A 853 -138.73 -30.67 -72.54
N LEU A 854 -139.05 -29.88 -71.50
CA LEU A 854 -138.11 -29.49 -70.45
C LEU A 854 -137.54 -30.75 -69.78
N ASN A 855 -136.23 -30.87 -69.76
CA ASN A 855 -135.54 -31.94 -69.05
C ASN A 855 -135.53 -31.65 -67.55
N LYS A 856 -136.35 -32.40 -66.81
CA LYS A 856 -136.47 -32.29 -65.35
C LYS A 856 -135.40 -33.09 -64.58
N GLU A 857 -134.54 -33.84 -65.27
CA GLU A 857 -133.46 -34.62 -64.64
C GLU A 857 -132.21 -33.74 -64.48
N PRO A 858 -131.80 -33.40 -63.26
CA PRO A 858 -130.60 -32.61 -63.03
C PRO A 858 -129.32 -33.44 -63.27
N ILE A 859 -128.25 -32.75 -63.65
CA ILE A 859 -126.90 -33.34 -63.69
C ILE A 859 -126.14 -32.97 -62.42
N PHE A 860 -125.52 -33.97 -61.78
CA PHE A 860 -124.64 -33.77 -60.64
C PHE A 860 -123.19 -33.96 -61.06
N PHE A 861 -122.28 -33.11 -60.57
CA PHE A 861 -120.84 -33.25 -60.80
C PHE A 861 -120.05 -32.72 -59.61
N SER A 862 -118.78 -33.14 -59.50
CA SER A 862 -117.89 -32.76 -58.40
C SER A 862 -116.61 -32.12 -58.92
N VAL A 863 -116.20 -31.03 -58.29
CA VAL A 863 -114.87 -30.44 -58.46
C VAL A 863 -113.95 -31.09 -57.42
N LYS A 864 -113.04 -31.97 -57.88
CA LYS A 864 -112.09 -32.70 -57.01
C LYS A 864 -110.62 -32.56 -57.43
N GLU A 865 -110.35 -32.11 -58.65
CA GLU A 865 -109.01 -31.99 -59.22
C GLU A 865 -108.79 -30.55 -59.71
N ASN A 866 -107.62 -29.99 -59.40
CA ASN A 866 -107.31 -28.61 -59.75
C ASN A 866 -107.05 -28.44 -61.26
N GLY A 867 -107.55 -27.34 -61.83
CA GLY A 867 -107.40 -26.97 -63.24
C GLY A 867 -108.24 -27.80 -64.23
N LYS A 868 -109.00 -28.79 -63.76
CA LYS A 868 -109.78 -29.68 -64.64
C LYS A 868 -110.98 -28.94 -65.26
N THR A 869 -111.31 -29.26 -66.50
CA THR A 869 -112.58 -28.85 -67.12
C THR A 869 -113.53 -30.04 -67.17
N ILE A 870 -114.63 -29.94 -66.44
CA ILE A 870 -115.64 -30.98 -66.28
C ILE A 870 -116.63 -30.87 -67.43
N LYS A 871 -116.60 -31.85 -68.32
CA LYS A 871 -117.48 -31.90 -69.49
C LYS A 871 -118.75 -32.67 -69.16
N LEU A 872 -119.89 -32.03 -69.38
CA LEU A 872 -121.23 -32.55 -69.14
C LEU A 872 -122.01 -32.52 -70.45
N GLN A 873 -123.04 -33.36 -70.56
CA GLN A 873 -123.95 -33.33 -71.71
C GLN A 873 -125.38 -33.50 -71.22
N MET A 874 -126.29 -32.68 -71.75
CA MET A 874 -127.73 -32.81 -71.51
C MET A 874 -128.46 -32.81 -72.85
N THR A 875 -129.59 -33.50 -72.93
CA THR A 875 -130.39 -33.57 -74.16
C THR A 875 -131.86 -33.25 -73.89
N ASN A 876 -132.57 -32.67 -74.86
CA ASN A 876 -134.03 -32.59 -74.83
C ASN A 876 -134.68 -33.36 -75.97
N LYS A 877 -135.87 -33.88 -75.69
CA LYS A 877 -136.73 -34.52 -76.67
C LYS A 877 -137.67 -33.47 -77.28
N LYS A 878 -137.75 -33.43 -78.62
CA LYS A 878 -138.69 -32.58 -79.35
C LYS A 878 -140.12 -33.08 -79.18
N ILE A 879 -141.09 -32.17 -79.04
CA ILE A 879 -142.52 -32.50 -78.93
C ILE A 879 -143.03 -32.96 -80.30
N ARG A 880 -143.74 -34.10 -80.33
CA ARG A 880 -144.42 -34.64 -81.53
C ARG A 880 -145.90 -34.91 -81.19
N GLY A 881 -146.78 -34.67 -82.15
CA GLY A 881 -148.20 -35.05 -82.09
C GLY A 881 -148.66 -35.57 -83.45
N SER A 882 -149.61 -36.50 -83.45
CA SER A 882 -150.32 -36.95 -84.65
C SER A 882 -151.62 -36.16 -84.81
N VAL A 883 -152.01 -35.92 -86.06
CA VAL A 883 -153.30 -35.31 -86.41
C VAL A 883 -154.08 -36.35 -87.20
N GLU A 884 -155.21 -36.79 -86.66
CA GLU A 884 -156.18 -37.63 -87.35
C GLU A 884 -157.36 -36.77 -87.78
N LEU A 885 -157.77 -36.91 -89.04
CA LEU A 885 -158.87 -36.15 -89.62
C LEU A 885 -159.84 -37.12 -90.27
N PHE A 886 -161.09 -37.07 -89.81
CA PHE A 886 -162.18 -37.84 -90.40
C PHE A 886 -163.05 -36.92 -91.25
N LYS A 887 -163.31 -37.30 -92.50
CA LYS A 887 -164.23 -36.57 -93.39
C LYS A 887 -165.44 -37.43 -93.68
N PHE A 888 -166.61 -36.93 -93.30
CA PHE A 888 -167.88 -37.59 -93.55
C PHE A 888 -168.69 -36.83 -94.61
N ASP A 889 -169.53 -37.57 -95.33
CA ASP A 889 -170.59 -37.04 -96.18
C ASP A 889 -171.68 -36.44 -95.30
N LYS A 890 -172.19 -35.26 -95.67
CA LYS A 890 -173.05 -34.47 -94.78
C LYS A 890 -174.45 -35.06 -94.62
N ASP A 891 -174.99 -35.69 -95.66
CA ASP A 891 -176.40 -36.11 -95.68
C ASP A 891 -176.54 -37.58 -95.29
N THR A 892 -175.55 -38.42 -95.64
CA THR A 892 -175.57 -39.86 -95.34
C THR A 892 -174.74 -40.25 -94.12
N ASN A 893 -173.90 -39.33 -93.62
CA ASN A 893 -172.95 -39.54 -92.52
C ASN A 893 -171.95 -40.69 -92.77
N ARG A 894 -171.79 -41.13 -94.01
CA ARG A 894 -170.82 -42.16 -94.40
C ARG A 894 -169.42 -41.52 -94.58
N PRO A 895 -168.33 -42.22 -94.22
CA PRO A 895 -166.97 -41.73 -94.45
C PRO A 895 -166.72 -41.47 -95.94
N LEU A 896 -166.13 -40.33 -96.27
CA LEU A 896 -165.73 -39.99 -97.63
C LEU A 896 -164.28 -40.40 -97.87
N GLU A 897 -164.10 -41.35 -98.77
CA GLU A 897 -162.79 -41.73 -99.30
C GLU A 897 -162.34 -40.78 -100.43
N GLY A 898 -161.04 -40.57 -100.53
CA GLY A 898 -160.40 -39.87 -101.64
C GLY A 898 -160.29 -38.36 -101.48
N VAL A 899 -160.69 -37.78 -100.34
CA VAL A 899 -160.64 -36.33 -100.09
C VAL A 899 -159.23 -35.92 -99.66
N LYS A 900 -158.62 -34.96 -100.36
CA LYS A 900 -157.27 -34.47 -100.07
C LYS A 900 -157.30 -33.26 -99.15
N PHE A 901 -156.51 -33.31 -98.07
CA PHE A 901 -156.25 -32.23 -97.14
C PHE A 901 -154.76 -31.90 -97.09
N ASP A 902 -154.43 -30.61 -97.14
CA ASP A 902 -153.09 -30.17 -96.78
C ASP A 902 -153.02 -29.97 -95.27
N LEU A 903 -152.14 -30.72 -94.59
CA LEU A 903 -151.81 -30.43 -93.21
C LEU A 903 -150.74 -29.35 -93.20
N LEU A 904 -151.05 -28.20 -92.61
CA LEU A 904 -150.08 -27.13 -92.42
C LEU A 904 -149.68 -27.03 -90.94
N ASN A 905 -148.40 -26.74 -90.69
CA ASN A 905 -147.89 -26.33 -89.39
C ASN A 905 -147.51 -24.85 -89.47
N GLY A 906 -148.43 -23.98 -89.02
CA GLY A 906 -148.41 -22.57 -89.40
C GLY A 906 -148.62 -22.43 -90.90
N ASP A 907 -147.76 -21.65 -91.57
CA ASP A 907 -147.84 -21.42 -93.02
C ASP A 907 -147.08 -22.48 -93.86
N LYS A 908 -146.39 -23.44 -93.20
CA LYS A 908 -145.62 -24.49 -93.87
C LYS A 908 -146.45 -25.76 -94.05
N LYS A 909 -146.64 -26.16 -95.31
CA LYS A 909 -147.25 -27.44 -95.67
C LYS A 909 -146.38 -28.61 -95.18
N VAL A 910 -146.92 -29.39 -94.25
CA VAL A 910 -146.32 -30.62 -93.69
C VAL A 910 -146.45 -31.76 -94.70
N GLY A 911 -147.59 -31.84 -95.36
CA GLY A 911 -147.88 -32.83 -96.41
C GLY A 911 -149.33 -32.71 -96.89
N THR A 912 -149.62 -33.32 -98.03
CA THR A 912 -151.00 -33.56 -98.48
C THR A 912 -151.38 -34.98 -98.10
N TYR A 913 -152.48 -35.14 -97.38
CA TYR A 913 -153.00 -36.42 -96.91
C TYR A 913 -154.36 -36.65 -97.54
N THR A 914 -154.62 -37.89 -97.98
CA THR A 914 -155.89 -38.26 -98.62
C THR A 914 -156.66 -39.15 -97.68
N THR A 915 -157.97 -38.94 -97.51
CA THR A 915 -158.83 -39.84 -96.72
C THR A 915 -158.95 -41.20 -97.40
N ASP A 916 -158.87 -42.28 -96.65
CA ASP A 916 -158.93 -43.67 -97.12
C ASP A 916 -160.34 -44.29 -96.99
N SER A 917 -160.60 -45.41 -97.69
CA SER A 917 -161.85 -46.18 -97.51
C SER A 917 -161.92 -46.65 -96.07
N ALA A 918 -163.02 -46.35 -95.37
CA ALA A 918 -163.27 -46.92 -94.05
C ALA A 918 -163.54 -48.44 -94.16
N THR A 919 -162.49 -49.25 -94.17
CA THR A 919 -162.56 -50.65 -93.71
C THR A 919 -162.78 -50.62 -92.21
N CYS A 920 -163.94 -51.12 -91.78
CA CYS A 920 -164.26 -51.29 -90.37
C CYS A 920 -163.28 -52.29 -89.75
N CYS A 921 -162.31 -51.80 -88.98
CA CYS A 921 -161.69 -52.42 -87.82
C CYS A 921 -161.36 -51.32 -86.81
#